data_AF-A0A9W8D030-F1
#
_entry.id   AF-A0A9W8D030-F1
#
_cell.length_a   1.000
_cell.length_b   1.000
_cell.length_c   1.000
_cell.angle_alpha   90.00
_cell.angle_beta   90.00
_cell.angle_gamma   90.00
#
_symmetry.space_group_name_H-M   'P 1'
#
loop_
_entity.id
_entity.type
_entity.pdbx_description
1 polymer ?
#
loop_
_entity_poly.entity_id
_entity_poly.type
_entity_poly.pdbx_seq_one_letter_code
_entity_poly.pdbx_strand_id
1 'polypeptide(L)'
;MLGACGRWRRAVLLRAPATPPLPLLLRGASTRSHSSGYPTLDDIPPEDVEAVRRFREKFSRATVPYKGFQVTFHRSSGAGGQNVNKVSTKVFMRFDLAAQTWLPSYVQRRMRELDAGRINSRGEYLITSEKTRSQRHNIEDCLDRLWQQIDRAAALPKAPSQETAERVRSLKNAEQARDREAKQRRSKRKAGRRGGPHQLRAACFSYRLLHAPLGQRATATRTQMAATGTQMAARRVVVTGLGVVAPVGVGVRHAWQSILAGASGVRSLATEMPGTGFEAVQPQIAGTVPRAGGSASGAFDPKEWLAPGDAKRMALFSQYAVCAAEQALADAEWTGASDEERERTGVCFGTGIGSLEDIVASSGQLAAGGMRKVSPMFVPRTLCNMAAGNISIRYGFYGPNHAVSTACTTGAHAIGDAMRFIQYGDADVMLAGAAEAPVHPLAIAGFARAKALALGYNDRPAAASRPFDRDRAGFVVSEGAAALVLEDLAHARKRGARIYAELCGYGLSGDGHHITAPPPDGAGAQRAMRRAIQVARLDAARIGYINAHATSTPMGDEIENRAIKAVFAGLGADPRRLAVSSTKSATGHLLGAAGAVEAVFTVLAVCNNVAPPTLNLDAADAAAGFDLNYVPHVAQERTIDAALTNSFGFGGTNASLVFAKHDLH
;
A
#
# COMPACT_ATOMS: atom_id res chain seq x y z
N MET A 1 48.44 -44.74 14.18
CA MET A 1 47.08 -44.88 14.74
C MET A 1 46.11 -44.11 13.85
N LEU A 2 45.54 -44.80 12.87
CA LEU A 2 44.48 -44.30 11.97
C LEU A 2 43.14 -44.43 12.71
N GLY A 3 42.47 -43.31 12.99
CA GLY A 3 41.13 -43.29 13.60
C GLY A 3 40.10 -42.80 12.61
N ALA A 4 39.40 -43.72 11.95
CA ALA A 4 38.30 -43.44 11.03
C ALA A 4 37.09 -42.82 11.75
N CYS A 5 36.58 -41.70 11.23
CA CYS A 5 35.38 -41.04 11.71
C CYS A 5 34.15 -41.60 10.97
N GLY A 6 33.36 -42.47 11.61
CA GLY A 6 32.16 -43.09 11.01
C GLY A 6 30.86 -42.41 11.48
N ARG A 7 30.00 -41.98 10.55
CA ARG A 7 28.58 -41.66 10.82
C ARG A 7 27.74 -42.93 10.67
N TRP A 8 26.95 -43.29 11.68
CA TRP A 8 26.01 -44.41 11.61
C TRP A 8 24.66 -43.97 11.01
N ARG A 9 24.14 -44.72 10.02
CA ARG A 9 22.76 -44.56 9.51
C ARG A 9 22.05 -45.92 9.58
N ARG A 10 20.96 -46.03 10.33
CA ARG A 10 19.96 -47.10 10.17
C ARG A 10 18.60 -46.46 9.94
N ALA A 11 17.84 -47.03 9.01
CA ALA A 11 16.46 -46.66 8.71
C ALA A 11 15.55 -47.80 9.16
N VAL A 12 14.49 -47.48 9.91
CA VAL A 12 13.39 -48.42 10.18
C VAL A 12 12.41 -48.29 9.03
N LEU A 13 12.22 -49.37 8.26
CA LEU A 13 11.33 -49.36 7.10
C LEU A 13 9.99 -49.99 7.50
N LEU A 14 8.95 -49.17 7.61
CA LEU A 14 7.56 -49.65 7.64
C LEU A 14 7.02 -49.54 6.21
N ARG A 15 6.63 -50.67 5.60
CA ARG A 15 6.07 -50.70 4.24
C ARG A 15 4.75 -51.46 4.30
N ALA A 16 3.65 -50.80 3.90
CA ALA A 16 2.34 -51.44 3.79
C ALA A 16 1.68 -51.00 2.47
N PRO A 17 1.15 -51.93 1.64
CA PRO A 17 0.23 -51.60 0.56
C PRO A 17 -1.22 -51.49 1.06
N ALA A 18 -2.05 -50.78 0.29
CA ALA A 18 -3.42 -50.40 0.64
C ALA A 18 -4.44 -51.53 0.41
N THR A 19 -4.96 -52.13 1.50
CA THR A 19 -6.36 -52.56 1.80
C THR A 19 -6.39 -53.33 3.14
N PRO A 20 -7.50 -53.37 3.91
CA PRO A 20 -7.48 -53.71 5.34
C PRO A 20 -7.75 -55.21 5.61
N PRO A 21 -7.60 -55.69 6.86
CA PRO A 21 -6.58 -55.41 7.87
C PRO A 21 -5.59 -56.61 7.95
N LEU A 22 -4.30 -56.43 8.23
CA LEU A 22 -3.36 -57.49 8.72
C LEU A 22 -1.96 -56.86 9.03
N PRO A 23 -1.07 -57.51 9.80
CA PRO A 23 -0.38 -56.95 10.96
C PRO A 23 0.92 -56.20 10.62
N LEU A 24 1.45 -55.51 11.63
CA LEU A 24 2.69 -54.74 11.60
C LEU A 24 3.91 -55.63 11.25
N LEU A 25 4.31 -55.69 9.99
CA LEU A 25 5.49 -56.44 9.54
C LEU A 25 6.73 -55.53 9.47
N LEU A 26 7.72 -55.84 10.32
CA LEU A 26 9.04 -55.18 10.40
C LEU A 26 10.08 -56.06 9.69
N ARG A 27 10.73 -55.56 8.63
CA ARG A 27 11.87 -56.26 7.98
C ARG A 27 13.07 -55.33 7.81
N GLY A 28 14.22 -55.78 8.31
CA GLY A 28 15.52 -55.14 8.13
C GLY A 28 16.25 -55.63 6.88
N ALA A 29 17.06 -54.76 6.27
CA ALA A 29 18.04 -55.15 5.26
C ALA A 29 19.40 -54.52 5.62
N SER A 30 20.45 -55.35 5.63
CA SER A 30 21.83 -54.97 5.91
C SER A 30 22.68 -55.08 4.65
N THR A 31 23.70 -54.25 4.51
CA THR A 31 24.97 -54.67 3.89
C THR A 31 26.17 -54.05 4.63
N ARG A 32 26.88 -54.93 5.33
CA ARG A 32 28.26 -54.88 5.88
C ARG A 32 28.54 -54.09 7.18
N SER A 33 28.89 -54.95 8.15
CA SER A 33 29.48 -54.85 9.48
C SER A 33 30.51 -53.74 9.73
N HIS A 34 30.41 -53.10 10.91
CA HIS A 34 31.37 -53.24 12.01
C HIS A 34 30.65 -52.98 13.35
N SER A 35 31.08 -53.70 14.37
CA SER A 35 30.46 -53.94 15.67
C SER A 35 30.56 -52.74 16.63
N SER A 36 29.46 -52.02 16.82
CA SER A 36 29.07 -51.39 18.09
C SER A 36 27.57 -51.08 18.03
N GLY A 37 26.84 -51.33 19.12
CA GLY A 37 25.38 -51.55 19.16
C GLY A 37 24.52 -50.59 18.34
N TYR A 38 23.66 -51.17 17.49
CA TYR A 38 22.59 -50.45 16.80
C TYR A 38 21.30 -50.54 17.61
N PRO A 39 20.45 -49.50 17.59
CA PRO A 39 19.18 -49.56 18.30
C PRO A 39 18.28 -50.68 17.75
N THR A 40 17.81 -51.56 18.63
CA THR A 40 16.70 -52.49 18.40
C THR A 40 15.37 -51.77 18.63
N LEU A 41 14.24 -52.42 18.32
CA LEU A 41 12.91 -51.82 18.58
C LEU A 41 12.68 -51.54 20.06
N ASP A 42 13.31 -52.31 20.94
CA ASP A 42 13.28 -52.13 22.39
C ASP A 42 14.00 -50.84 22.83
N ASP A 43 14.81 -50.24 21.96
CA ASP A 43 15.48 -48.96 22.19
C ASP A 43 14.65 -47.74 21.77
N ILE A 44 13.46 -47.95 21.18
CA ILE A 44 12.49 -46.88 20.86
C ILE A 44 11.49 -46.77 22.02
N PRO A 45 11.28 -45.57 22.58
CA PRO A 45 10.32 -45.40 23.67
C PRO A 45 8.92 -45.91 23.27
N PRO A 46 8.25 -46.73 24.10
CA PRO A 46 6.93 -47.29 23.80
C PRO A 46 5.87 -46.24 23.43
N GLU A 47 5.95 -45.06 24.01
CA GLU A 47 5.10 -43.90 23.72
C GLU A 47 5.24 -43.38 22.29
N ASP A 48 6.45 -43.43 21.71
CA ASP A 48 6.69 -42.99 20.33
C ASP A 48 6.13 -44.03 19.33
N VAL A 49 6.20 -45.31 19.68
CA VAL A 49 5.58 -46.39 18.91
C VAL A 49 4.05 -46.25 18.92
N GLU A 50 3.47 -45.92 20.07
CA GLU A 50 2.03 -45.68 20.23
C GLU A 50 1.58 -44.41 19.49
N ALA A 51 2.36 -43.33 19.50
CA ALA A 51 2.08 -42.11 18.74
C ALA A 51 2.01 -42.37 17.22
N VAL A 52 2.94 -43.17 16.69
CA VAL A 52 2.91 -43.58 15.28
C VAL A 52 1.69 -44.44 14.97
N ARG A 53 1.29 -45.32 15.89
CA ARG A 53 0.08 -46.15 15.76
C ARG A 53 -1.19 -45.28 15.71
N ARG A 54 -1.37 -44.36 16.67
CA ARG A 54 -2.50 -43.42 16.73
C ARG A 54 -2.57 -42.53 15.50
N PHE A 55 -1.44 -42.01 15.03
CA PHE A 55 -1.41 -41.23 13.80
C PHE A 55 -1.84 -42.05 12.58
N ARG A 56 -1.36 -43.29 12.46
CA ARG A 56 -1.75 -44.17 11.36
C ARG A 56 -3.25 -44.50 11.37
N GLU A 57 -3.85 -44.67 12.55
CA GLU A 57 -5.30 -44.87 12.69
C GLU A 57 -6.11 -43.61 12.37
N LYS A 58 -5.66 -42.43 12.83
CA LYS A 58 -6.25 -41.15 12.44
C LYS A 58 -6.19 -40.95 10.91
N PHE A 59 -5.06 -41.32 10.31
CA PHE A 59 -4.82 -41.21 8.88
C PHE A 59 -5.67 -42.16 8.05
N SER A 60 -5.79 -43.43 8.48
CA SER A 60 -6.58 -44.43 7.75
C SER A 60 -8.07 -44.10 7.69
N ARG A 61 -8.60 -43.42 8.72
CA ARG A 61 -9.99 -42.92 8.75
C ARG A 61 -10.25 -41.77 7.77
N ALA A 62 -9.22 -41.05 7.35
CA ALA A 62 -9.36 -39.88 6.48
C ALA A 62 -9.42 -40.22 4.97
N THR A 63 -9.43 -41.51 4.58
CA THR A 63 -9.59 -41.96 3.18
C THR A 63 -8.58 -41.37 2.17
N VAL A 64 -7.37 -41.01 2.62
CA VAL A 64 -6.30 -40.53 1.72
C VAL A 64 -5.38 -41.70 1.31
N PRO A 65 -5.34 -42.12 0.03
CA PRO A 65 -4.47 -43.19 -0.42
C PRO A 65 -2.99 -42.76 -0.41
N TYR A 66 -2.10 -43.56 0.17
CA TYR A 66 -0.65 -43.32 0.16
C TYR A 66 0.13 -44.59 -0.22
N LYS A 67 1.30 -44.41 -0.83
CA LYS A 67 2.12 -45.52 -1.35
C LYS A 67 3.15 -46.01 -0.34
N GLY A 68 3.55 -45.16 0.60
CA GLY A 68 4.44 -45.54 1.68
C GLY A 68 4.54 -44.49 2.78
N PHE A 69 4.69 -44.96 4.02
CA PHE A 69 4.87 -44.15 5.20
C PHE A 69 6.08 -44.69 5.96
N GLN A 70 7.10 -43.87 6.16
CA GLN A 70 8.37 -44.28 6.75
C GLN A 70 8.77 -43.30 7.85
N VAL A 71 9.03 -43.80 9.06
CA VAL A 71 9.59 -43.03 10.16
C VAL A 71 11.04 -43.49 10.37
N THR A 72 11.97 -42.54 10.40
CA THR A 72 13.38 -42.80 10.65
C THR A 72 13.85 -42.07 11.89
N PHE A 73 14.43 -42.81 12.83
CA PHE A 73 15.06 -42.26 14.02
C PHE A 73 16.57 -42.23 13.83
N HIS A 74 17.17 -41.06 14.07
CA HIS A 74 18.61 -40.86 14.03
C HIS A 74 19.07 -40.49 15.44
N ARG A 75 20.07 -41.21 15.97
CA ARG A 75 20.71 -40.86 17.24
C ARG A 75 22.16 -40.48 16.96
N SER A 76 22.56 -39.28 17.38
CA SER A 76 23.95 -38.83 17.29
C SER A 76 24.52 -38.63 18.69
N SER A 77 25.63 -39.29 18.99
CA SER A 77 26.46 -38.99 20.17
C SER A 77 27.35 -37.77 19.88
N GLY A 78 27.40 -36.81 20.80
CA GLY A 78 28.26 -35.64 20.68
C GLY A 78 29.75 -35.99 20.84
N ALA A 79 30.62 -35.32 20.08
CA ALA A 79 32.06 -35.42 20.28
C ALA A 79 32.44 -34.68 21.57
N GLY A 80 33.11 -35.38 22.50
CA GLY A 80 33.63 -34.81 23.74
C GLY A 80 32.71 -35.01 24.94
N GLY A 81 32.54 -36.25 25.40
CA GLY A 81 32.30 -36.64 26.81
C GLY A 81 31.12 -36.05 27.59
N GLN A 82 30.38 -35.08 27.06
CA GLN A 82 29.26 -34.44 27.72
C GLN A 82 27.95 -34.98 27.15
N ASN A 83 27.16 -35.56 28.06
CA ASN A 83 25.87 -36.18 27.84
C ASN A 83 24.89 -35.29 27.08
N VAL A 84 24.81 -35.45 25.76
CA VAL A 84 23.61 -35.08 25.00
C VAL A 84 23.31 -36.17 23.96
N ASN A 85 22.41 -37.09 24.33
CA ASN A 85 21.74 -37.96 23.37
C ASN A 85 20.76 -37.11 22.52
N LYS A 86 21.25 -36.52 21.42
CA LYS A 86 20.37 -35.89 20.43
C LYS A 86 19.76 -36.99 19.57
N VAL A 87 18.45 -37.17 19.69
CA VAL A 87 17.66 -37.99 18.78
C VAL A 87 16.96 -37.03 17.81
N SER A 88 17.22 -37.16 16.52
CA SER A 88 16.41 -36.53 15.47
C SER A 88 15.47 -37.54 14.85
N THR A 89 14.20 -37.16 14.77
CA THR A 89 13.16 -37.97 14.14
C THR A 89 12.83 -37.34 12.79
N LYS A 90 12.88 -38.15 11.74
CA LYS A 90 12.45 -37.77 10.39
C LYS A 90 11.28 -38.65 9.99
N VAL A 91 10.15 -38.03 9.68
CA VAL A 91 9.00 -38.73 9.11
C VAL A 91 8.91 -38.41 7.63
N PHE A 92 8.74 -39.44 6.82
CA PHE A 92 8.58 -39.37 5.37
C PHE A 92 7.29 -40.02 4.96
N MET A 93 6.53 -39.36 4.10
CA MET A 93 5.33 -39.94 3.51
C MET A 93 5.33 -39.72 2.00
N ARG A 94 5.01 -40.78 1.25
CA ARG A 94 5.09 -40.81 -0.21
C ARG A 94 3.72 -41.01 -0.83
N PHE A 95 3.38 -40.12 -1.74
CA PHE A 95 2.16 -40.18 -2.54
C PHE A 95 2.51 -40.40 -4.01
N ASP A 96 1.84 -41.34 -4.65
CA ASP A 96 1.96 -41.55 -6.09
C ASP A 96 1.00 -40.61 -6.82
N LEU A 97 1.50 -39.48 -7.32
CA LEU A 97 0.67 -38.45 -7.95
C LEU A 97 -0.07 -38.96 -9.20
N ALA A 98 0.42 -40.02 -9.86
CA ALA A 98 -0.22 -40.58 -11.05
C ALA A 98 -1.39 -41.52 -10.70
N ALA A 99 -1.35 -42.16 -9.52
CA ALA A 99 -2.40 -43.06 -9.04
C ALA A 99 -3.52 -42.36 -8.25
N GLN A 100 -3.35 -41.09 -7.86
CA GLN A 100 -4.38 -40.34 -7.11
C GLN A 100 -5.49 -39.82 -8.05
N THR A 101 -6.50 -40.66 -8.30
CA THR A 101 -7.69 -40.31 -9.10
C THR A 101 -8.60 -39.25 -8.47
N TRP A 102 -8.43 -38.96 -7.17
CA TRP A 102 -9.20 -37.95 -6.44
C TRP A 102 -8.57 -36.54 -6.48
N LEU A 103 -7.33 -36.41 -6.96
CA LEU A 103 -6.62 -35.13 -7.07
C LEU A 103 -6.75 -34.59 -8.50
N PRO A 104 -7.40 -33.43 -8.73
CA PRO A 104 -7.58 -32.88 -10.07
C PRO A 104 -6.24 -32.66 -10.79
N SER A 105 -6.20 -32.95 -12.10
CA SER A 105 -4.97 -32.91 -12.90
C SER A 105 -4.35 -31.51 -13.04
N TYR A 106 -5.09 -30.44 -12.73
CA TYR A 106 -4.56 -29.07 -12.62
C TYR A 106 -3.86 -28.84 -11.26
N VAL A 107 -4.36 -29.42 -10.17
CA VAL A 107 -3.72 -29.39 -8.84
C VAL A 107 -2.42 -30.17 -8.89
N GLN A 108 -2.42 -31.36 -9.48
CA GLN A 108 -1.19 -32.14 -9.68
C GLN A 108 -0.15 -31.36 -10.51
N ARG A 109 -0.60 -30.52 -11.46
CA ARG A 109 0.26 -29.64 -12.27
C ARG A 109 0.83 -28.49 -11.43
N ARG A 110 -0.03 -27.81 -10.66
CA ARG A 110 0.34 -26.72 -9.77
C ARG A 110 1.31 -27.18 -8.67
N MET A 111 1.13 -28.38 -8.11
CA MET A 111 2.07 -28.99 -7.17
C MET A 111 3.40 -29.35 -7.82
N ARG A 112 3.39 -29.81 -9.08
CA ARG A 112 4.62 -30.00 -9.87
C ARG A 112 5.36 -28.69 -10.16
N GLU A 113 4.62 -27.59 -10.31
CA GLU A 113 5.16 -26.26 -10.64
C GLU A 113 5.70 -25.51 -9.40
N LEU A 114 4.98 -25.54 -8.28
CA LEU A 114 5.33 -24.79 -7.07
C LEU A 114 6.30 -25.52 -6.15
N ASP A 115 6.26 -26.87 -6.10
CA ASP A 115 7.01 -27.70 -5.16
C ASP A 115 7.84 -28.79 -5.88
N ALA A 116 8.41 -28.45 -7.05
CA ALA A 116 9.19 -29.37 -7.88
C ALA A 116 10.30 -30.12 -7.11
N GLY A 117 10.92 -29.47 -6.12
CA GLY A 117 11.97 -30.05 -5.28
C GLY A 117 11.51 -31.16 -4.32
N ARG A 118 10.20 -31.35 -4.15
CA ARG A 118 9.60 -32.40 -3.31
C ARG A 118 9.11 -33.62 -4.09
N ILE A 119 9.27 -33.62 -5.42
CA ILE A 119 8.91 -34.75 -6.28
C ILE A 119 10.17 -35.54 -6.59
N ASN A 120 10.16 -36.84 -6.25
CA ASN A 120 11.32 -37.69 -6.54
C ASN A 120 11.36 -38.12 -8.01
N SER A 121 12.46 -38.75 -8.44
CA SER A 121 12.66 -39.21 -9.82
C SER A 121 11.64 -40.25 -10.31
N ARG A 122 10.79 -40.78 -9.41
CA ARG A 122 9.69 -41.70 -9.72
C ARG A 122 8.33 -41.00 -9.80
N GLY A 123 8.29 -39.66 -9.74
CA GLY A 123 7.06 -38.87 -9.78
C GLY A 123 6.26 -38.88 -8.48
N GLU A 124 6.84 -39.36 -7.38
CA GLU A 124 6.17 -39.42 -6.08
C GLU A 124 6.37 -38.11 -5.32
N TYR A 125 5.30 -37.56 -4.77
CA TYR A 125 5.37 -36.40 -3.89
C TYR A 125 5.81 -36.83 -2.49
N LEU A 126 6.89 -36.23 -2.01
CA LEU A 126 7.50 -36.53 -0.72
C LEU A 126 7.17 -35.42 0.29
N ILE A 127 6.43 -35.76 1.33
CA ILE A 127 6.23 -34.88 2.48
C ILE A 127 7.18 -35.31 3.58
N THR A 128 7.95 -34.36 4.12
CA THR A 128 8.94 -34.60 5.17
C THR A 128 8.76 -33.67 6.34
N SER A 129 9.00 -34.18 7.53
CA SER A 129 9.06 -33.41 8.78
C SER A 129 10.27 -33.89 9.58
N GLU A 130 11.11 -32.97 10.03
CA GLU A 130 12.34 -33.25 10.80
C GLU A 130 12.43 -32.32 12.01
N LYS A 131 12.76 -32.89 13.18
CA LYS A 131 13.02 -32.13 14.41
C LYS A 131 14.27 -32.67 15.10
N THR A 132 15.14 -31.76 15.55
CA THR A 132 16.38 -32.11 16.27
C THR A 132 16.40 -31.36 17.60
N ARG A 133 16.27 -32.05 18.75
CA ARG A 133 16.37 -31.43 20.07
C ARG A 133 16.85 -32.41 21.14
N SER A 134 17.45 -31.87 22.20
CA SER A 134 17.78 -32.57 23.44
C SER A 134 16.52 -32.63 24.33
N GLN A 135 16.05 -33.84 24.62
CA GLN A 135 14.91 -34.23 25.51
C GLN A 135 13.50 -34.43 24.90
N ARG A 136 13.07 -35.71 24.97
CA ARG A 136 11.79 -36.34 25.36
C ARG A 136 10.38 -35.92 24.87
N HIS A 137 10.18 -35.08 23.87
CA HIS A 137 8.83 -34.97 23.22
C HIS A 137 8.95 -34.73 21.71
N ASN A 138 9.08 -35.80 20.91
CA ASN A 138 9.74 -35.68 19.60
C ASN A 138 8.99 -36.21 18.38
N ILE A 139 7.95 -37.06 18.52
CA ILE A 139 7.26 -37.64 17.35
C ILE A 139 5.86 -37.09 17.08
N GLU A 140 5.03 -36.87 18.11
CA GLU A 140 3.66 -36.35 17.94
C GLU A 140 3.66 -35.00 17.21
N ASP A 141 4.50 -34.06 17.65
CA ASP A 141 4.75 -32.78 16.96
C ASP A 141 5.17 -32.92 15.49
N CYS A 142 5.95 -33.95 15.15
CA CYS A 142 6.39 -34.18 13.78
C CYS A 142 5.23 -34.72 12.93
N LEU A 143 4.42 -35.60 13.51
CA LEU A 143 3.24 -36.20 12.92
C LEU A 143 2.10 -35.18 12.77
N ASP A 144 1.89 -34.29 13.74
CA ASP A 144 0.89 -33.21 13.65
C ASP A 144 1.26 -32.18 12.59
N ARG A 145 2.54 -31.81 12.48
CA ARG A 145 3.01 -30.97 11.38
C ARG A 145 2.83 -31.64 10.03
N LEU A 146 3.08 -32.94 9.96
CA LEU A 146 2.82 -33.72 8.76
C LEU A 146 1.33 -33.72 8.41
N TRP A 147 0.44 -33.87 9.40
CA TRP A 147 -1.01 -33.77 9.24
C TRP A 147 -1.43 -32.40 8.70
N GLN A 148 -0.94 -31.31 9.28
CA GLN A 148 -1.24 -29.96 8.83
C GLN A 148 -0.77 -29.66 7.40
N GLN A 149 0.29 -30.33 6.95
CA GLN A 149 0.74 -30.21 5.55
C GLN A 149 -0.18 -31.00 4.61
N ILE A 150 -0.75 -32.12 5.07
CA ILE A 150 -1.70 -32.93 4.31
C ILE A 150 -3.07 -32.25 4.25
N ASP A 151 -3.60 -31.72 5.35
CA ASP A 151 -4.87 -30.98 5.39
C ASP A 151 -4.83 -29.76 4.46
N ARG A 152 -3.71 -29.02 4.44
CA ARG A 152 -3.51 -27.91 3.50
C ARG A 152 -3.52 -28.35 2.04
N ALA A 153 -2.97 -29.52 1.74
CA ALA A 153 -2.99 -30.08 0.39
C ALA A 153 -4.39 -30.60 0.00
N ALA A 154 -5.15 -31.14 0.97
CA ALA A 154 -6.51 -31.65 0.77
C ALA A 154 -7.58 -30.55 0.69
N ALA A 155 -7.32 -29.37 1.26
CA ALA A 155 -8.21 -28.20 1.24
C ALA A 155 -8.20 -27.42 -0.10
N LEU A 156 -7.49 -27.91 -1.12
CA LEU A 156 -7.54 -27.34 -2.47
C LEU A 156 -8.93 -27.60 -3.11
N PRO A 157 -9.53 -26.62 -3.80
CA PRO A 157 -10.93 -26.66 -4.21
C PRO A 157 -11.28 -27.83 -5.15
N LYS A 158 -12.43 -28.48 -4.90
CA LYS A 158 -13.04 -29.50 -5.78
C LYS A 158 -13.56 -28.85 -7.09
N ALA A 159 -13.66 -29.66 -8.14
CA ALA A 159 -13.74 -29.25 -9.55
C ALA A 159 -14.82 -28.19 -9.90
N PRO A 160 -14.60 -27.37 -10.97
CA PRO A 160 -15.61 -26.45 -11.49
C PRO A 160 -16.81 -27.18 -12.12
N SER A 161 -17.98 -26.52 -12.13
CA SER A 161 -19.16 -26.98 -12.88
C SER A 161 -18.87 -27.17 -14.36
N GLN A 162 -19.64 -28.05 -15.02
CA GLN A 162 -19.51 -28.38 -16.45
C GLN A 162 -19.55 -27.12 -17.36
N GLU A 163 -20.35 -26.13 -16.95
CA GLU A 163 -20.46 -24.81 -17.58
C GLU A 163 -19.14 -24.00 -17.51
N THR A 164 -18.43 -24.06 -16.37
CA THR A 164 -17.15 -23.37 -16.19
C THR A 164 -16.05 -24.02 -17.04
N ALA A 165 -16.07 -25.35 -17.17
CA ALA A 165 -15.14 -26.09 -18.02
C ALA A 165 -15.30 -25.76 -19.51
N GLU A 166 -16.54 -25.55 -19.97
CA GLU A 166 -16.85 -25.10 -21.33
C GLU A 166 -16.43 -23.65 -21.56
N ARG A 167 -16.65 -22.78 -20.59
CA ARG A 167 -16.26 -21.36 -20.65
C ARG A 167 -14.74 -21.19 -20.76
N VAL A 168 -13.96 -21.94 -19.98
CA VAL A 168 -12.49 -21.96 -20.10
C VAL A 168 -12.02 -22.50 -21.46
N ARG A 169 -12.72 -23.50 -22.01
CA ARG A 169 -12.41 -24.05 -23.34
C ARG A 169 -12.69 -23.02 -24.45
N SER A 170 -13.77 -22.27 -24.33
CA SER A 170 -14.11 -21.18 -25.26
C SER A 170 -13.08 -20.04 -25.23
N LEU A 171 -12.60 -19.65 -24.04
CA LEU A 171 -11.62 -18.59 -23.85
C LEU A 171 -10.26 -18.95 -24.46
N LYS A 172 -9.80 -20.20 -24.28
CA LYS A 172 -8.56 -20.69 -24.90
C LYS A 172 -8.63 -20.71 -26.42
N ASN A 173 -9.77 -21.08 -26.99
CA ASN A 173 -9.97 -21.07 -28.44
C ASN A 173 -9.96 -19.63 -29.00
N ALA A 174 -10.56 -18.68 -28.29
CA ALA A 174 -10.57 -17.27 -28.67
C ALA A 174 -9.17 -16.63 -28.62
N GLU A 175 -8.37 -16.99 -27.61
CA GLU A 175 -6.98 -16.52 -27.47
C GLU A 175 -6.09 -17.06 -28.60
N GLN A 176 -6.19 -18.35 -28.92
CA GLN A 176 -5.46 -18.95 -30.03
C GLN A 176 -5.84 -18.36 -31.40
N ALA A 177 -7.09 -17.96 -31.59
CA ALA A 177 -7.54 -17.28 -32.81
C ALA A 177 -6.90 -15.87 -32.94
N ARG A 178 -6.88 -15.09 -31.86
CA ARG A 178 -6.26 -13.75 -31.83
C ARG A 178 -4.77 -13.80 -32.13
N ASP A 179 -4.07 -14.80 -31.60
CA ASP A 179 -2.63 -15.00 -31.86
C ASP A 179 -2.33 -15.35 -33.33
N ARG A 180 -3.20 -16.14 -33.97
CA ARG A 180 -3.07 -16.47 -35.41
C ARG A 180 -3.24 -15.23 -36.27
N GLU A 181 -4.22 -14.39 -35.97
CA GLU A 181 -4.44 -13.11 -36.67
C GLU A 181 -3.28 -12.13 -36.49
N ALA A 182 -2.74 -12.02 -35.27
CA ALA A 182 -1.60 -11.17 -34.96
C ALA A 182 -0.33 -11.59 -35.74
N LYS A 183 -0.09 -12.91 -35.86
CA LYS A 183 1.01 -13.46 -36.67
C LYS A 183 0.82 -13.18 -38.16
N GLN A 184 -0.40 -13.30 -38.69
CA GLN A 184 -0.71 -12.98 -40.09
C GLN A 184 -0.50 -11.50 -40.40
N ARG A 185 -0.91 -10.59 -39.50
CA ARG A 185 -0.68 -9.14 -39.65
C ARG A 185 0.80 -8.77 -39.64
N ARG A 186 1.61 -9.40 -38.78
CA ARG A 186 3.07 -9.21 -38.76
C ARG A 186 3.76 -9.71 -40.03
N SER A 187 3.31 -10.83 -40.59
CA SER A 187 3.82 -11.38 -41.86
C SER A 187 3.58 -10.40 -43.03
N LYS A 188 2.36 -9.88 -43.18
CA LYS A 188 2.02 -8.90 -44.22
C LYS A 188 2.84 -7.60 -44.11
N ARG A 189 3.10 -7.14 -42.88
CA ARG A 189 3.93 -5.94 -42.62
C ARG A 189 5.41 -6.13 -42.95
N LYS A 190 5.92 -7.37 -42.88
CA LYS A 190 7.32 -7.71 -43.22
C LYS A 190 7.53 -7.86 -44.74
N ALA A 191 6.50 -8.28 -45.47
CA ALA A 191 6.53 -8.37 -46.94
C ALA A 191 6.61 -7.00 -47.63
N GLY A 192 5.99 -5.96 -47.06
CA GLY A 192 6.00 -4.59 -47.63
C GLY A 192 7.28 -3.77 -47.38
N ARG A 193 8.31 -4.32 -46.73
CA ARG A 193 9.55 -3.60 -46.35
C ARG A 193 10.81 -4.05 -47.11
N ARG A 194 10.69 -4.89 -48.14
CA ARG A 194 11.80 -5.27 -49.02
C ARG A 194 11.73 -4.49 -50.34
N GLY A 195 12.13 -3.23 -50.29
CA GLY A 195 12.44 -2.38 -51.45
C GLY A 195 13.51 -1.39 -51.02
N GLY A 196 14.75 -1.62 -51.49
CA GLY A 196 15.94 -0.85 -51.14
C GLY A 196 16.05 0.50 -51.85
N PRO A 197 17.10 1.29 -51.54
CA PRO A 197 17.07 2.75 -51.51
C PRO A 197 17.71 3.40 -52.74
N HIS A 198 17.25 4.60 -53.13
CA HIS A 198 18.12 5.63 -53.71
C HIS A 198 17.44 7.02 -53.73
N GLN A 199 18.27 8.02 -53.38
CA GLN A 199 18.23 9.45 -53.71
C GLN A 199 17.47 10.44 -52.79
N LEU A 200 18.31 11.23 -52.12
CA LEU A 200 18.07 12.52 -51.46
C LEU A 200 17.81 13.63 -52.48
N ARG A 201 16.90 14.57 -52.19
CA ARG A 201 17.18 16.00 -51.89
C ARG A 201 15.92 16.88 -51.97
N ALA A 202 15.89 17.85 -51.05
CA ALA A 202 15.34 19.20 -51.12
C ALA A 202 13.88 19.41 -51.58
N ALA A 203 13.05 20.00 -50.71
CA ALA A 203 12.69 21.41 -50.80
C ALA A 203 11.56 21.76 -49.81
N CYS A 204 11.80 22.81 -49.04
CA CYS A 204 10.80 23.61 -48.36
C CYS A 204 10.11 24.49 -49.41
N PHE A 205 8.77 24.59 -49.45
CA PHE A 205 8.01 25.83 -49.66
C PHE A 205 6.48 25.58 -49.82
N SER A 206 5.73 26.47 -49.17
CA SER A 206 4.43 27.04 -49.58
C SER A 206 3.09 26.34 -49.31
N TYR A 207 2.33 27.07 -48.50
CA TYR A 207 0.89 27.10 -48.33
C TYR A 207 0.16 27.79 -49.51
N ARG A 208 -1.16 27.54 -49.63
CA ARG A 208 -2.21 28.11 -50.53
C ARG A 208 -2.51 27.33 -51.82
N LEU A 209 -3.73 27.22 -52.34
CA LEU A 209 -5.13 27.45 -51.94
C LEU A 209 -5.97 26.80 -53.06
N LEU A 210 -7.18 26.34 -52.71
CA LEU A 210 -8.41 26.25 -53.55
C LEU A 210 -8.41 25.40 -54.84
N HIS A 211 -9.30 24.41 -54.90
CA HIS A 211 -10.54 24.47 -55.69
C HIS A 211 -11.32 23.14 -55.61
N ALA A 212 -12.58 23.22 -55.20
CA ALA A 212 -13.65 22.26 -55.54
C ALA A 212 -14.48 22.88 -56.71
N PRO A 213 -15.54 22.26 -57.30
CA PRO A 213 -16.20 20.98 -57.00
C PRO A 213 -16.75 20.18 -58.23
N LEU A 214 -17.54 19.13 -57.92
CA LEU A 214 -18.67 18.51 -58.68
C LEU A 214 -18.44 17.21 -59.47
N GLY A 215 -19.26 16.20 -59.12
CA GLY A 215 -19.48 14.98 -59.89
C GLY A 215 -20.18 13.88 -59.09
N GLN A 216 -21.50 14.00 -58.91
CA GLN A 216 -22.39 13.03 -58.24
C GLN A 216 -22.48 11.69 -58.98
N ARG A 217 -22.54 10.57 -58.23
CA ARG A 217 -23.49 9.46 -58.47
C ARG A 217 -23.55 8.47 -57.28
N ALA A 218 -24.77 8.35 -56.72
CA ALA A 218 -25.45 7.18 -56.12
C ALA A 218 -24.73 6.36 -55.03
N THR A 219 -25.01 6.52 -53.73
CA THR A 219 -26.14 6.00 -52.89
C THR A 219 -26.09 4.49 -52.54
N ALA A 220 -26.27 4.23 -51.23
CA ALA A 220 -26.36 2.94 -50.51
C ALA A 220 -25.03 2.19 -50.37
N THR A 221 -24.47 1.89 -49.20
CA THR A 221 -25.02 1.59 -47.88
C THR A 221 -23.94 1.93 -46.86
N ARG A 222 -24.16 2.94 -46.00
CA ARG A 222 -23.44 3.04 -44.74
C ARG A 222 -24.46 3.23 -43.63
N THR A 223 -25.19 2.13 -43.43
CA THR A 223 -26.01 1.88 -42.26
C THR A 223 -25.21 2.24 -41.02
N GLN A 224 -25.87 3.03 -40.16
CA GLN A 224 -25.52 3.33 -38.80
C GLN A 224 -24.64 2.26 -38.13
N MET A 225 -23.41 2.65 -37.77
CA MET A 225 -22.76 2.15 -36.55
C MET A 225 -22.72 3.29 -35.54
N ALA A 226 -23.90 3.82 -35.24
CA ALA A 226 -24.15 4.51 -33.98
C ALA A 226 -24.88 3.52 -33.06
N ALA A 227 -24.40 3.43 -31.82
CA ALA A 227 -24.98 2.73 -30.67
C ALA A 227 -24.89 1.20 -30.64
N THR A 228 -23.84 0.69 -29.99
CA THR A 228 -23.92 -0.17 -28.78
C THR A 228 -22.56 -0.18 -28.08
N GLY A 229 -22.06 1.00 -27.73
CA GLY A 229 -21.15 1.11 -26.59
C GLY A 229 -21.97 1.78 -25.51
N THR A 230 -22.56 1.01 -24.61
CA THR A 230 -23.06 1.57 -23.35
C THR A 230 -21.85 2.25 -22.75
N GLN A 231 -21.79 3.58 -22.82
CA GLN A 231 -20.80 4.36 -22.11
C GLN A 231 -21.17 4.14 -20.64
N MET A 232 -20.60 3.10 -20.04
CA MET A 232 -20.76 2.79 -18.62
C MET A 232 -20.54 4.11 -17.89
N ALA A 233 -21.58 4.60 -17.22
CA ALA A 233 -21.46 5.78 -16.39
C ALA A 233 -20.28 5.52 -15.44
N ALA A 234 -19.32 6.46 -15.39
CA ALA A 234 -18.15 6.30 -14.55
C ALA A 234 -18.60 6.04 -13.10
N ARG A 235 -18.02 5.02 -12.46
CA ARG A 235 -18.38 4.65 -11.09
C ARG A 235 -18.16 5.86 -10.17
N ARG A 236 -19.18 6.22 -9.40
CA ARG A 236 -19.12 7.30 -8.42
C ARG A 236 -18.36 6.80 -7.20
N VAL A 237 -17.42 7.60 -6.69
CA VAL A 237 -16.52 7.21 -5.61
C VAL A 237 -16.84 8.01 -4.36
N VAL A 238 -17.14 7.31 -3.27
CA VAL A 238 -17.51 7.92 -1.99
C VAL A 238 -16.49 7.61 -0.91
N VAL A 239 -16.43 8.50 0.09
CA VAL A 239 -15.63 8.33 1.30
C VAL A 239 -16.51 7.72 2.38
N THR A 240 -16.13 6.55 2.89
CA THR A 240 -16.90 5.79 3.89
C THR A 240 -16.19 5.67 5.24
N GLY A 241 -14.88 5.90 5.28
CA GLY A 241 -14.11 5.88 6.52
C GLY A 241 -12.92 6.83 6.50
N LEU A 242 -12.55 7.33 7.68
CA LEU A 242 -11.49 8.32 7.87
C LEU A 242 -10.53 7.90 8.98
N GLY A 243 -9.24 8.21 8.81
CA GLY A 243 -8.21 7.98 9.83
C GLY A 243 -7.14 9.06 9.79
N VAL A 244 -6.64 9.47 10.95
CA VAL A 244 -5.63 10.53 11.05
C VAL A 244 -4.67 10.34 12.22
N VAL A 245 -3.41 10.63 11.93
CA VAL A 245 -2.30 10.75 12.88
C VAL A 245 -1.63 12.08 12.53
N ALA A 246 -1.77 13.10 13.37
CA ALA A 246 -1.24 14.43 13.07
C ALA A 246 -0.65 15.09 14.32
N PRO A 247 0.09 16.20 14.18
CA PRO A 247 0.63 16.94 15.32
C PRO A 247 -0.44 17.54 16.25
N VAL A 248 -1.65 17.73 15.72
CA VAL A 248 -2.84 18.16 16.46
C VAL A 248 -3.57 17.00 17.16
N GLY A 249 -3.03 15.78 17.04
CA GLY A 249 -3.45 14.57 17.74
C GLY A 249 -3.80 13.39 16.82
N VAL A 250 -3.98 12.24 17.45
CA VAL A 250 -4.33 10.95 16.84
C VAL A 250 -5.83 10.69 16.99
N GLY A 251 -6.48 10.28 15.90
CA GLY A 251 -7.92 10.04 15.86
C GLY A 251 -8.69 11.21 15.24
N VAL A 252 -9.60 10.89 14.31
CA VAL A 252 -10.33 11.88 13.49
C VAL A 252 -11.08 12.91 14.33
N ARG A 253 -11.84 12.44 15.34
CA ARG A 253 -12.60 13.30 16.23
C ARG A 253 -11.70 14.26 17.01
N HIS A 254 -10.62 13.74 17.60
CA HIS A 254 -9.71 14.54 18.40
C HIS A 254 -9.01 15.60 17.54
N ALA A 255 -8.39 15.19 16.43
CA ALA A 255 -7.70 16.09 15.52
C ALA A 255 -8.62 17.18 14.95
N TRP A 256 -9.86 16.83 14.58
CA TRP A 256 -10.85 17.80 14.10
C TRP A 256 -11.22 18.83 15.17
N GLN A 257 -11.52 18.38 16.38
CA GLN A 257 -11.85 19.27 17.49
C GLN A 257 -10.67 20.20 17.83
N SER A 258 -9.45 19.68 17.83
CA SER A 258 -8.22 20.46 18.06
C SER A 258 -8.07 21.59 17.05
N ILE A 259 -8.23 21.33 15.74
CA ILE A 259 -8.07 22.39 14.74
C ILE A 259 -9.21 23.41 14.78
N LEU A 260 -10.45 23.00 15.07
CA LEU A 260 -11.57 23.93 15.21
C LEU A 260 -11.40 24.84 16.44
N ALA A 261 -10.81 24.32 17.51
CA ALA A 261 -10.47 25.09 18.71
C ALA A 261 -9.22 25.98 18.54
N GLY A 262 -8.60 26.00 17.36
CA GLY A 262 -7.42 26.81 17.08
C GLY A 262 -6.13 26.27 17.70
N ALA A 263 -6.07 24.98 18.05
CA ALA A 263 -4.88 24.39 18.63
C ALA A 263 -3.79 24.18 17.56
N SER A 264 -2.58 24.66 17.84
CA SER A 264 -1.40 24.37 17.02
C SER A 264 -0.76 23.05 17.46
N GLY A 265 -0.26 22.27 16.50
CA GLY A 265 0.60 21.10 16.70
C GLY A 265 2.09 21.40 16.56
N VAL A 266 2.47 22.65 16.27
CA VAL A 266 3.89 23.06 16.17
C VAL A 266 4.49 23.24 17.57
N ARG A 267 5.66 22.64 17.80
CA ARG A 267 6.35 22.57 19.10
C ARG A 267 7.83 22.92 18.96
N SER A 268 8.47 23.20 20.09
CA SER A 268 9.91 23.37 20.20
C SER A 268 10.60 22.01 20.25
N LEU A 269 11.47 21.74 19.28
CA LEU A 269 12.27 20.52 19.24
C LEU A 269 13.28 20.45 20.39
N ALA A 270 13.75 21.60 20.88
CA ALA A 270 14.65 21.66 22.03
C ALA A 270 13.98 21.15 23.33
N THR A 271 12.66 21.30 23.43
CA THR A 271 11.89 20.86 24.60
C THR A 271 11.34 19.45 24.43
N GLU A 272 10.85 19.11 23.23
CA GLU A 272 10.25 17.81 22.94
C GLU A 272 11.31 16.69 22.79
N MET A 273 12.49 17.03 22.26
CA MET A 273 13.53 16.05 21.89
C MET A 273 14.95 16.51 22.29
N PRO A 274 15.20 16.80 23.59
CA PRO A 274 16.50 17.27 24.04
C PRO A 274 17.60 16.22 23.82
N GLY A 275 18.78 16.65 23.38
CA GLY A 275 19.95 15.79 23.18
C GLY A 275 19.91 14.94 21.91
N THR A 276 19.00 15.22 20.98
CA THR A 276 18.84 14.47 19.72
C THR A 276 19.55 15.12 18.52
N GLY A 277 20.34 16.18 18.77
CA GLY A 277 21.15 16.85 17.75
C GLY A 277 20.44 18.03 17.07
N PHE A 278 19.20 18.34 17.45
CA PHE A 278 18.51 19.54 16.97
C PHE A 278 19.18 20.83 17.46
N GLU A 279 20.00 20.76 18.50
CA GLU A 279 20.84 21.85 19.01
C GLU A 279 21.79 22.42 17.93
N ALA A 280 22.18 21.58 16.96
CA ALA A 280 23.11 21.92 15.90
C ALA A 280 22.45 22.47 14.62
N VAL A 281 21.12 22.58 14.57
CA VAL A 281 20.39 23.05 13.38
C VAL A 281 19.39 24.16 13.73
N GLN A 282 19.01 24.93 12.71
CA GLN A 282 17.99 25.97 12.80
C GLN A 282 17.01 25.81 11.62
N PRO A 283 15.70 26.02 11.83
CA PRO A 283 15.05 26.35 13.11
C PRO A 283 14.94 25.12 14.03
N GLN A 284 14.56 25.32 15.30
CA GLN A 284 14.33 24.25 16.27
C GLN A 284 12.84 24.04 16.55
N ILE A 285 12.03 24.08 15.49
CA ILE A 285 10.58 23.91 15.55
C ILE A 285 10.11 22.85 14.55
N ALA A 286 9.10 22.09 14.93
CA ALA A 286 8.43 21.14 14.04
C ALA A 286 7.01 20.84 14.54
N GLY A 287 6.16 20.34 13.64
CA GLY A 287 4.91 19.69 14.01
C GLY A 287 5.16 18.21 14.30
N THR A 288 5.20 17.84 15.58
CA THR A 288 5.49 16.48 16.04
C THR A 288 4.20 15.77 16.44
N VAL A 289 4.04 14.50 16.04
CA VAL A 289 2.90 13.69 16.49
C VAL A 289 3.05 13.45 18.00
N PRO A 290 2.03 13.75 18.84
CA PRO A 290 2.12 13.50 20.27
C PRO A 290 2.35 12.01 20.58
N ARG A 291 3.21 11.68 21.54
CA ARG A 291 3.53 10.27 21.90
C ARG A 291 3.37 9.94 23.38
N ALA A 292 3.04 10.94 24.20
CA ALA A 292 2.82 10.77 25.63
C ALA A 292 1.33 10.62 25.94
N GLY A 293 0.96 9.60 26.74
CA GLY A 293 -0.40 9.42 27.27
C GLY A 293 -1.31 8.43 26.53
N GLY A 294 -0.85 7.79 25.45
CA GLY A 294 -1.62 6.80 24.67
C GLY A 294 -2.79 7.38 23.85
N SER A 295 -3.50 6.55 23.08
CA SER A 295 -4.55 7.02 22.15
C SER A 295 -5.71 7.74 22.83
N ALA A 296 -6.04 7.38 24.06
CA ALA A 296 -7.09 8.05 24.83
C ALA A 296 -6.80 9.55 25.04
N SER A 297 -5.52 9.94 25.05
CA SER A 297 -5.08 11.34 25.14
C SER A 297 -4.86 12.02 23.78
N GLY A 298 -5.14 11.32 22.68
CA GLY A 298 -4.81 11.78 21.32
C GLY A 298 -3.32 11.59 20.96
N ALA A 299 -2.59 10.74 21.68
CA ALA A 299 -1.20 10.43 21.40
C ALA A 299 -1.01 9.08 20.70
N PHE A 300 0.05 8.98 19.91
CA PHE A 300 0.43 7.77 19.21
C PHE A 300 1.22 6.83 20.13
N ASP A 301 0.67 5.66 20.42
CA ASP A 301 1.39 4.52 21.01
C ASP A 301 1.43 3.34 20.02
N PRO A 302 2.60 2.96 19.48
CA PRO A 302 2.74 1.79 18.62
C PRO A 302 2.13 0.51 19.19
N LYS A 303 2.10 0.34 20.52
CA LYS A 303 1.59 -0.88 21.16
C LYS A 303 0.08 -1.07 21.01
N GLU A 304 -0.66 0.03 20.84
CA GLU A 304 -2.11 0.00 20.68
C GLU A 304 -2.50 -0.34 19.24
N TRP A 305 -1.66 0.02 18.27
CA TRP A 305 -1.98 -0.09 16.85
C TRP A 305 -1.23 -1.21 16.14
N LEU A 306 -0.15 -1.75 16.71
CA LEU A 306 0.70 -2.74 16.04
C LEU A 306 0.76 -4.06 16.81
N ALA A 307 0.86 -5.16 16.06
CA ALA A 307 1.08 -6.47 16.66
C ALA A 307 2.45 -6.52 17.39
N PRO A 308 2.60 -7.36 18.43
CA PRO A 308 3.84 -7.48 19.18
C PRO A 308 5.05 -7.78 18.27
N GLY A 309 6.01 -6.85 18.27
CA GLY A 309 7.26 -6.96 17.50
C GLY A 309 7.26 -6.25 16.14
N ASP A 310 6.10 -5.86 15.60
CA ASP A 310 6.01 -5.16 14.31
C ASP A 310 6.57 -3.74 14.37
N ALA A 311 6.43 -3.06 15.51
CA ALA A 311 7.03 -1.74 15.74
C ALA A 311 8.57 -1.73 15.50
N LYS A 312 9.26 -2.85 15.71
CA LYS A 312 10.71 -2.94 15.45
C LYS A 312 11.03 -3.23 13.97
N ARG A 313 10.06 -3.75 13.23
CA ARG A 313 10.20 -4.17 11.83
C ARG A 313 9.77 -3.09 10.85
N MET A 314 8.95 -2.15 11.29
CA MET A 314 8.42 -1.05 10.48
C MET A 314 9.13 0.26 10.80
N ALA A 315 9.44 1.04 9.77
CA ALA A 315 9.83 2.44 9.93
C ALA A 315 8.67 3.26 10.50
N LEU A 316 8.98 4.36 11.19
CA LEU A 316 7.99 5.17 11.90
C LEU A 316 6.86 5.67 10.99
N PHE A 317 7.17 6.17 9.79
CA PHE A 317 6.14 6.61 8.83
C PHE A 317 5.17 5.47 8.49
N SER A 318 5.67 4.24 8.35
CA SER A 318 4.82 3.08 8.08
C SER A 318 3.99 2.68 9.30
N GLN A 319 4.47 2.94 10.52
CA GLN A 319 3.67 2.73 11.73
C GLN A 319 2.50 3.71 11.80
N TYR A 320 2.73 4.99 11.47
CA TYR A 320 1.66 5.98 11.32
C TYR A 320 0.66 5.57 10.24
N ALA A 321 1.13 5.06 9.10
CA ALA A 321 0.27 4.58 8.02
C ALA A 321 -0.67 3.46 8.50
N VAL A 322 -0.15 2.46 9.22
CA VAL A 322 -0.97 1.35 9.75
C VAL A 322 -1.98 1.85 10.79
N CYS A 323 -1.60 2.78 11.66
CA CYS A 323 -2.52 3.40 12.62
C CYS A 323 -3.66 4.16 11.92
N ALA A 324 -3.34 5.02 10.95
CA ALA A 324 -4.37 5.74 10.19
C ALA A 324 -5.26 4.79 9.37
N ALA A 325 -4.68 3.74 8.77
CA ALA A 325 -5.40 2.70 8.06
C ALA A 325 -6.40 1.97 8.95
N GLU A 326 -5.98 1.58 10.16
CA GLU A 326 -6.84 0.89 11.11
C GLU A 326 -8.03 1.76 11.54
N GLN A 327 -7.77 3.04 11.84
CA GLN A 327 -8.84 4.00 12.14
C GLN A 327 -9.84 4.11 10.99
N ALA A 328 -9.37 4.27 9.75
CA ALA A 328 -10.23 4.44 8.58
C ALA A 328 -11.06 3.19 8.27
N LEU A 329 -10.45 2.00 8.38
CA LEU A 329 -11.14 0.72 8.17
C LEU A 329 -12.18 0.45 9.26
N ALA A 330 -11.86 0.78 10.51
CA ALA A 330 -12.80 0.66 11.62
C ALA A 330 -13.98 1.64 11.46
N ASP A 331 -13.71 2.89 11.07
CA ASP A 331 -14.73 3.92 10.82
C ASP A 331 -15.64 3.56 9.63
N ALA A 332 -15.11 2.89 8.60
CA ALA A 332 -15.89 2.36 7.49
C ALA A 332 -16.64 1.05 7.82
N GLU A 333 -16.39 0.45 8.98
CA GLU A 333 -16.84 -0.90 9.35
C GLU A 333 -16.40 -1.96 8.31
N TRP A 334 -15.17 -1.82 7.78
CA TRP A 334 -14.59 -2.71 6.76
C TRP A 334 -13.52 -3.65 7.35
N THR A 335 -13.90 -4.43 8.37
CA THR A 335 -12.97 -5.27 9.16
C THR A 335 -13.18 -6.79 9.00
N GLY A 336 -14.20 -7.20 8.23
CA GLY A 336 -14.61 -8.60 8.07
C GLY A 336 -14.84 -9.04 6.62
N ALA A 337 -14.13 -8.42 5.66
CA ALA A 337 -14.29 -8.68 4.23
C ALA A 337 -14.07 -10.16 3.88
N SER A 338 -14.94 -10.73 3.02
CA SER A 338 -14.78 -12.07 2.44
C SER A 338 -13.51 -12.17 1.59
N ASP A 339 -13.11 -13.37 1.19
CA ASP A 339 -11.94 -13.53 0.32
C ASP A 339 -12.16 -12.83 -1.04
N GLU A 340 -13.37 -12.90 -1.60
CA GLU A 340 -13.74 -12.15 -2.81
C GLU A 340 -13.68 -10.64 -2.60
N GLU A 341 -14.18 -10.13 -1.47
CA GLU A 341 -14.10 -8.70 -1.14
C GLU A 341 -12.66 -8.24 -0.92
N ARG A 342 -11.80 -9.09 -0.36
CA ARG A 342 -10.37 -8.83 -0.19
C ARG A 342 -9.63 -8.80 -1.52
N GLU A 343 -10.03 -9.62 -2.51
CA GLU A 343 -9.55 -9.51 -3.90
C GLU A 343 -9.96 -8.20 -4.57
N ARG A 344 -11.08 -7.62 -4.14
CA ARG A 344 -11.62 -6.35 -4.64
C ARG A 344 -11.29 -5.15 -3.76
N THR A 345 -10.49 -5.34 -2.71
CA THR A 345 -9.99 -4.28 -1.83
C THR A 345 -8.52 -4.01 -2.14
N GLY A 346 -8.18 -2.78 -2.49
CA GLY A 346 -6.81 -2.34 -2.72
C GLY A 346 -6.30 -1.35 -1.69
N VAL A 347 -5.01 -1.04 -1.77
CA VAL A 347 -4.31 -0.05 -0.96
C VAL A 347 -3.50 0.87 -1.86
N CYS A 348 -3.73 2.18 -1.76
CA CYS A 348 -2.91 3.21 -2.40
C CYS A 348 -2.31 4.13 -1.34
N PHE A 349 -1.08 3.87 -0.91
CA PHE A 349 -0.47 4.60 0.20
C PHE A 349 0.95 5.08 -0.13
N GLY A 350 1.18 6.37 0.00
CA GLY A 350 2.46 7.00 -0.38
C GLY A 350 3.29 7.55 0.78
N THR A 351 4.52 7.95 0.46
CA THR A 351 5.43 8.75 1.30
C THR A 351 6.26 9.67 0.40
N GLY A 352 6.55 10.89 0.85
CA GLY A 352 7.29 11.87 0.08
C GLY A 352 8.78 11.60 0.11
N ILE A 353 9.36 11.46 1.32
CA ILE A 353 10.81 11.27 1.49
C ILE A 353 11.21 9.91 2.05
N GLY A 354 10.25 9.08 2.48
CA GLY A 354 10.52 7.75 3.03
C GLY A 354 11.16 7.80 4.42
N SER A 355 11.85 6.72 4.81
CA SER A 355 12.49 6.65 6.14
C SER A 355 13.90 7.23 6.15
N LEU A 356 14.00 8.55 6.28
CA LEU A 356 15.29 9.25 6.35
C LEU A 356 16.13 8.78 7.54
N GLU A 357 15.52 8.64 8.72
CA GLU A 357 16.20 8.19 9.95
C GLU A 357 16.83 6.80 9.77
N ASP A 358 16.08 5.83 9.23
CA ASP A 358 16.60 4.49 9.01
C ASP A 358 17.76 4.46 7.99
N ILE A 359 17.70 5.31 6.97
CA ILE A 359 18.77 5.45 5.97
C ILE A 359 20.04 6.01 6.62
N VAL A 360 19.93 7.11 7.38
CA VAL A 360 21.06 7.76 8.05
C VAL A 360 21.68 6.83 9.11
N ALA A 361 20.85 6.22 9.96
CA ALA A 361 21.31 5.30 10.99
C ALA A 361 22.03 4.08 10.40
N SER A 362 21.46 3.49 9.33
CA SER A 362 22.06 2.32 8.68
C SER A 362 23.36 2.66 7.95
N SER A 363 23.45 3.88 7.37
CA SER A 363 24.69 4.39 6.78
C SER A 363 25.80 4.53 7.83
N GLY A 364 25.48 5.10 9.00
CA GLY A 364 26.42 5.19 10.13
C GLY A 364 26.87 3.81 10.64
N GLN A 365 25.94 2.86 10.75
CA GLN A 365 26.24 1.47 11.12
C GLN A 365 27.19 0.79 10.13
N LEU A 366 26.94 0.98 8.82
CA LEU A 366 27.80 0.47 7.76
C LEU A 366 29.21 1.06 7.84
N ALA A 367 29.33 2.37 8.04
CA ALA A 367 30.63 3.04 8.18
C ALA A 367 31.40 2.55 9.41
N ALA A 368 30.71 2.33 10.54
CA ALA A 368 31.33 1.93 11.80
C ALA A 368 31.79 0.46 11.85
N GLY A 369 31.16 -0.45 11.08
CA GLY A 369 31.48 -1.88 11.20
C GLY A 369 31.13 -2.76 10.00
N GLY A 370 30.97 -2.17 8.82
CA GLY A 370 30.71 -2.88 7.58
C GLY A 370 29.35 -3.58 7.54
N MET A 371 29.18 -4.47 6.56
CA MET A 371 27.90 -5.14 6.25
C MET A 371 27.24 -5.81 7.46
N ARG A 372 28.03 -6.36 8.40
CA ARG A 372 27.50 -7.10 9.57
C ARG A 372 26.72 -6.22 10.55
N LYS A 373 26.91 -4.89 10.52
CA LYS A 373 26.20 -3.95 11.39
C LYS A 373 24.87 -3.46 10.79
N VAL A 374 24.65 -3.65 9.49
CA VAL A 374 23.40 -3.26 8.83
C VAL A 374 22.30 -4.26 9.17
N SER A 375 21.16 -3.75 9.64
CA SER A 375 20.01 -4.60 9.97
C SER A 375 19.48 -5.35 8.75
N PRO A 376 19.09 -6.64 8.88
CA PRO A 376 18.34 -7.34 7.83
C PRO A 376 17.01 -6.66 7.48
N MET A 377 16.49 -5.81 8.38
CA MET A 377 15.26 -5.04 8.16
C MET A 377 15.50 -3.72 7.43
N PHE A 378 16.73 -3.39 7.02
CA PHE A 378 17.03 -2.14 6.32
C PHE A 378 16.15 -1.94 5.08
N VAL A 379 16.11 -2.91 4.17
CA VAL A 379 15.33 -2.79 2.92
C VAL A 379 13.82 -2.69 3.22
N PRO A 380 13.19 -3.58 4.01
CA PRO A 380 11.76 -3.44 4.33
C PRO A 380 11.39 -2.19 5.14
N ARG A 381 12.34 -1.51 5.80
CA ARG A 381 12.08 -0.26 6.51
C ARG A 381 12.24 0.99 5.64
N THR A 382 13.04 0.93 4.58
CA THR A 382 13.40 2.12 3.79
C THR A 382 12.64 2.25 2.48
N LEU A 383 12.08 1.16 1.97
CA LEU A 383 11.28 1.16 0.75
C LEU A 383 10.00 2.00 0.90
N CYS A 384 9.80 2.98 0.02
CA CYS A 384 8.65 3.88 0.07
C CYS A 384 7.30 3.16 -0.01
N ASN A 385 7.22 2.02 -0.71
CA ASN A 385 5.99 1.25 -0.85
C ASN A 385 5.59 0.47 0.40
N MET A 386 6.41 0.46 1.45
CA MET A 386 6.18 -0.40 2.61
C MET A 386 5.03 0.07 3.50
N ALA A 387 4.61 1.34 3.43
CA ALA A 387 3.33 1.74 4.04
C ALA A 387 2.16 0.94 3.44
N ALA A 388 1.99 0.97 2.11
CA ALA A 388 0.96 0.22 1.42
C ALA A 388 1.14 -1.31 1.58
N GLY A 389 2.39 -1.79 1.49
CA GLY A 389 2.74 -3.19 1.67
C GLY A 389 2.36 -3.73 3.06
N ASN A 390 2.71 -3.02 4.14
CA ASN A 390 2.41 -3.46 5.50
C ASN A 390 0.90 -3.47 5.78
N ILE A 391 0.16 -2.50 5.25
CA ILE A 391 -1.31 -2.47 5.33
C ILE A 391 -1.91 -3.67 4.57
N SER A 392 -1.50 -3.88 3.31
CA SER A 392 -1.99 -4.99 2.48
C SER A 392 -1.67 -6.35 3.13
N ILE A 393 -0.49 -6.53 3.71
CA ILE A 393 -0.12 -7.77 4.42
C ILE A 393 -0.99 -7.96 5.68
N ARG A 394 -1.21 -6.90 6.45
CA ARG A 394 -1.95 -6.97 7.72
C ARG A 394 -3.40 -7.39 7.53
N TYR A 395 -4.10 -6.77 6.58
CA TYR A 395 -5.52 -7.06 6.30
C TYR A 395 -5.71 -8.10 5.19
N GLY A 396 -4.60 -8.51 4.56
CA GLY A 396 -4.57 -9.44 3.46
C GLY A 396 -5.43 -8.97 2.28
N PHE A 397 -5.33 -7.70 1.92
CA PHE A 397 -5.98 -7.14 0.73
C PHE A 397 -5.17 -7.50 -0.52
N TYR A 398 -5.85 -8.02 -1.55
CA TYR A 398 -5.22 -8.53 -2.78
C TYR A 398 -5.50 -7.69 -4.03
N GLY A 399 -6.30 -6.63 -3.90
CA GLY A 399 -6.50 -5.65 -4.96
C GLY A 399 -5.24 -4.81 -5.25
N PRO A 400 -5.37 -3.70 -5.98
CA PRO A 400 -4.23 -2.84 -6.33
C PRO A 400 -3.43 -2.44 -5.08
N ASN A 401 -2.16 -2.82 -5.01
CA ASN A 401 -1.24 -2.41 -3.95
C ASN A 401 -0.23 -1.42 -4.53
N HIS A 402 -0.55 -0.13 -4.42
CA HIS A 402 0.13 0.97 -5.09
C HIS A 402 0.74 1.95 -4.09
N ALA A 403 1.93 2.47 -4.43
CA ALA A 403 2.58 3.51 -3.67
C ALA A 403 3.11 4.59 -4.61
N VAL A 404 2.65 5.81 -4.40
CA VAL A 404 3.08 6.99 -5.13
C VAL A 404 4.04 7.81 -4.28
N SER A 405 4.98 8.49 -4.94
CA SER A 405 5.87 9.46 -4.31
C SER A 405 6.03 10.64 -5.26
N THR A 406 5.46 11.78 -4.88
CA THR A 406 5.39 13.02 -5.68
C THR A 406 5.57 14.23 -4.78
N ALA A 407 6.60 14.18 -3.95
CA ALA A 407 6.91 15.20 -2.94
C ALA A 407 5.67 15.50 -2.07
N CYS A 408 5.35 16.78 -1.87
CA CYS A 408 4.23 17.24 -1.04
C CYS A 408 2.85 16.78 -1.57
N THR A 409 2.76 16.45 -2.86
CA THR A 409 1.52 16.05 -3.56
C THR A 409 1.17 14.58 -3.38
N THR A 410 2.04 13.81 -2.73
CA THR A 410 1.93 12.35 -2.56
C THR A 410 0.57 11.89 -2.05
N GLY A 411 0.08 12.43 -0.93
CA GLY A 411 -1.22 12.03 -0.38
C GLY A 411 -2.41 12.34 -1.29
N ALA A 412 -2.41 13.51 -1.95
CA ALA A 412 -3.48 13.89 -2.87
C ALA A 412 -3.49 13.01 -4.13
N HIS A 413 -2.31 12.69 -4.67
CA HIS A 413 -2.20 11.73 -5.78
C HIS A 413 -2.63 10.33 -5.37
N ALA A 414 -2.27 9.84 -4.18
CA ALA A 414 -2.68 8.52 -3.72
C ALA A 414 -4.22 8.39 -3.67
N ILE A 415 -4.90 9.41 -3.16
CA ILE A 415 -6.37 9.47 -3.11
C ILE A 415 -6.97 9.55 -4.51
N GLY A 416 -6.43 10.41 -5.38
CA GLY A 416 -6.91 10.54 -6.76
C GLY A 416 -6.66 9.31 -7.64
N ASP A 417 -5.54 8.62 -7.45
CA ASP A 417 -5.21 7.40 -8.17
C ASP A 417 -6.07 6.22 -7.67
N ALA A 418 -6.37 6.17 -6.36
CA ALA A 418 -7.35 5.23 -5.81
C ALA A 418 -8.77 5.44 -6.36
N MET A 419 -9.21 6.70 -6.51
CA MET A 419 -10.46 7.03 -7.20
C MET A 419 -10.47 6.44 -8.62
N ARG A 420 -9.36 6.54 -9.35
CA ARG A 420 -9.23 5.96 -10.69
C ARG A 420 -9.30 4.44 -10.67
N PHE A 421 -8.60 3.76 -9.77
CA PHE A 421 -8.70 2.30 -9.67
C PHE A 421 -10.14 1.83 -9.49
N ILE A 422 -10.94 2.53 -8.67
CA ILE A 422 -12.37 2.22 -8.53
C ILE A 422 -13.12 2.50 -9.82
N GLN A 423 -12.94 3.68 -10.42
CA GLN A 423 -13.60 4.11 -11.66
C GLN A 423 -13.36 3.17 -12.85
N TYR A 424 -12.14 2.63 -12.95
CA TYR A 424 -11.76 1.69 -14.00
C TYR A 424 -12.12 0.23 -13.68
N GLY A 425 -12.63 -0.04 -12.47
CA GLY A 425 -13.09 -1.37 -12.06
C GLY A 425 -12.00 -2.29 -11.51
N ASP A 426 -10.80 -1.77 -11.23
CA ASP A 426 -9.70 -2.54 -10.65
C ASP A 426 -9.99 -2.94 -9.20
N ALA A 427 -10.77 -2.13 -8.48
CA ALA A 427 -11.21 -2.39 -7.11
C ALA A 427 -12.64 -1.88 -6.87
N ASP A 428 -13.28 -2.36 -5.81
CA ASP A 428 -14.55 -1.84 -5.30
C ASP A 428 -14.34 -1.00 -4.04
N VAL A 429 -13.29 -1.32 -3.28
CA VAL A 429 -12.83 -0.59 -2.09
C VAL A 429 -11.35 -0.27 -2.23
N MET A 430 -10.96 0.96 -1.92
CA MET A 430 -9.56 1.37 -1.86
C MET A 430 -9.28 2.08 -0.54
N LEU A 431 -8.30 1.59 0.22
CA LEU A 431 -7.72 2.35 1.31
C LEU A 431 -6.63 3.28 0.75
N ALA A 432 -6.85 4.59 0.80
CA ALA A 432 -6.00 5.58 0.16
C ALA A 432 -5.42 6.59 1.17
N GLY A 433 -4.16 6.97 1.02
CA GLY A 433 -3.55 7.91 1.96
C GLY A 433 -2.06 8.12 1.78
N ALA A 434 -1.44 8.77 2.75
CA ALA A 434 0.01 8.91 2.81
C ALA A 434 0.49 9.09 4.25
N ALA A 435 1.76 8.77 4.48
CA ALA A 435 2.44 8.92 5.75
C ALA A 435 3.85 9.49 5.60
N GLU A 436 4.27 10.27 6.57
CA GLU A 436 5.59 10.89 6.63
C GLU A 436 6.08 10.98 8.08
N ALA A 437 7.38 10.74 8.29
CA ALA A 437 8.04 10.96 9.57
C ALA A 437 9.40 11.63 9.34
N PRO A 438 9.44 12.90 8.88
CA PRO A 438 10.65 13.52 8.35
C PRO A 438 11.40 14.33 9.42
N VAL A 439 10.93 14.37 10.67
CA VAL A 439 11.48 15.19 11.74
C VAL A 439 12.83 14.61 12.18
N HIS A 440 13.90 15.10 11.54
CA HIS A 440 15.27 14.67 11.76
C HIS A 440 16.23 15.86 11.53
N PRO A 441 17.35 16.00 12.26
CA PRO A 441 18.24 17.16 12.12
C PRO A 441 18.73 17.38 10.67
N LEU A 442 19.03 16.29 9.95
CA LEU A 442 19.42 16.35 8.54
C LEU A 442 18.31 16.93 7.63
N ALA A 443 17.04 16.57 7.86
CA ALA A 443 15.93 17.12 7.07
C ALA A 443 15.77 18.62 7.33
N ILE A 444 15.79 19.02 8.62
CA ILE A 444 15.72 20.43 9.02
C ILE A 444 16.85 21.22 8.36
N ALA A 445 18.10 20.75 8.49
CA ALA A 445 19.26 21.38 7.86
C ALA A 445 19.10 21.49 6.34
N GLY A 446 18.69 20.40 5.67
CA GLY A 446 18.50 20.37 4.22
C GLY A 446 17.48 21.42 3.74
N PHE A 447 16.29 21.45 4.34
CA PHE A 447 15.26 22.41 3.96
C PHE A 447 15.59 23.86 4.38
N ALA A 448 16.28 24.05 5.50
CA ALA A 448 16.78 25.38 5.89
C ALA A 448 17.79 25.91 4.87
N ARG A 449 18.72 25.05 4.41
CA ARG A 449 19.68 25.40 3.35
C ARG A 449 19.02 25.65 2.00
N ALA A 450 17.90 24.99 1.73
CA ALA A 450 17.04 25.27 0.58
C ALA A 450 16.20 26.55 0.74
N LYS A 451 16.32 27.27 1.88
CA LYS A 451 15.56 28.48 2.22
C LYS A 451 14.04 28.27 2.16
N ALA A 452 13.59 27.07 2.52
CA ALA A 452 12.18 26.70 2.46
C ALA A 452 11.47 26.79 3.83
N LEU A 453 12.23 26.86 4.93
CA LEU A 453 11.71 26.84 6.29
C LEU A 453 11.55 28.24 6.89
N ALA A 454 10.54 28.40 7.74
CA ALA A 454 10.47 29.53 8.67
C ALA A 454 11.61 29.42 9.68
N LEU A 455 12.59 30.32 9.61
CA LEU A 455 13.78 30.27 10.48
C LEU A 455 13.57 30.93 11.85
N GLY A 456 12.51 31.74 12.01
CA GLY A 456 12.18 32.41 13.27
C GLY A 456 11.27 31.59 14.18
N TYR A 457 10.75 32.24 15.23
CA TYR A 457 9.69 31.72 16.12
C TYR A 457 10.08 30.54 17.02
N ASN A 458 11.37 30.28 17.25
CA ASN A 458 11.82 29.26 18.22
C ASN A 458 11.29 29.50 19.64
N ASP A 459 11.11 30.76 20.02
CA ASP A 459 10.57 31.23 21.30
C ASP A 459 9.03 31.12 21.39
N ARG A 460 8.35 31.05 20.24
CA ARG A 460 6.89 30.95 20.11
C ARG A 460 6.49 30.01 18.96
N PRO A 461 6.81 28.69 19.04
CA PRO A 461 6.66 27.76 17.92
C PRO A 461 5.25 27.71 17.32
N ALA A 462 4.23 27.83 18.16
CA ALA A 462 2.83 27.79 17.73
C ALA A 462 2.46 28.89 16.71
N ALA A 463 3.22 29.99 16.66
CA ALA A 463 3.01 31.13 15.77
C ALA A 463 3.73 31.05 14.41
N ALA A 464 4.53 29.99 14.20
CA ALA A 464 5.49 29.92 13.10
C ALA A 464 4.89 29.60 11.73
N SER A 465 3.88 28.73 11.67
CA SER A 465 3.16 28.42 10.44
C SER A 465 2.03 29.42 10.26
N ARG A 466 2.18 30.35 9.32
CA ARG A 466 1.30 31.51 9.11
C ARG A 466 0.98 31.73 7.62
N PRO A 467 0.18 30.85 7.01
CA PRO A 467 -0.22 30.98 5.61
C PRO A 467 -0.94 32.30 5.35
N PHE A 468 -0.69 32.92 4.20
CA PHE A 468 -1.28 34.20 3.75
C PHE A 468 -0.92 35.44 4.60
N ASP A 469 -0.26 35.28 5.75
CA ASP A 469 0.16 36.39 6.59
C ASP A 469 1.29 37.19 5.90
N ARG A 470 1.33 38.50 6.14
CA ARG A 470 2.40 39.37 5.64
C ARG A 470 3.78 38.94 6.08
N ASP A 471 3.89 38.40 7.29
CA ASP A 471 5.18 38.04 7.90
C ASP A 471 5.53 36.55 7.70
N ARG A 472 4.88 35.88 6.74
CA ARG A 472 5.17 34.49 6.35
C ARG A 472 6.59 34.35 5.78
N ALA A 473 7.30 33.30 6.17
CA ALA A 473 8.74 33.17 5.90
C ALA A 473 9.20 31.79 5.42
N GLY A 474 8.29 30.84 5.27
CA GLY A 474 8.58 29.44 4.93
C GLY A 474 7.73 28.48 5.75
N PHE A 475 7.81 27.20 5.43
CA PHE A 475 7.01 26.19 6.12
C PHE A 475 7.67 25.67 7.39
N VAL A 476 6.88 24.99 8.22
CA VAL A 476 7.35 24.23 9.38
C VAL A 476 7.29 22.74 9.04
N VAL A 477 8.40 22.01 9.17
CA VAL A 477 8.43 20.56 8.91
C VAL A 477 7.53 19.85 9.91
N SER A 478 6.78 18.84 9.46
CA SER A 478 5.91 18.05 10.34
C SER A 478 5.82 16.59 9.94
N GLU A 479 5.31 15.76 10.85
CA GLU A 479 5.09 14.32 10.65
C GLU A 479 3.63 13.92 10.85
N GLY A 480 3.24 12.76 10.31
CA GLY A 480 1.92 12.19 10.48
C GLY A 480 1.47 11.30 9.32
N ALA A 481 0.21 10.90 9.35
CA ALA A 481 -0.45 10.12 8.31
C ALA A 481 -1.95 10.40 8.27
N ALA A 482 -2.56 10.14 7.12
CA ALA A 482 -4.01 10.07 7.00
C ALA A 482 -4.41 8.99 6.00
N ALA A 483 -5.60 8.44 6.23
CA ALA A 483 -6.19 7.41 5.39
C ALA A 483 -7.68 7.69 5.17
N LEU A 484 -8.15 7.38 3.96
CA LEU A 484 -9.56 7.39 3.57
C LEU A 484 -9.91 6.02 3.03
N VAL A 485 -11.06 5.47 3.43
CA VAL A 485 -11.68 4.36 2.71
C VAL A 485 -12.55 4.95 1.61
N LEU A 486 -12.18 4.65 0.37
CA LEU A 486 -12.90 5.02 -0.83
C LEU A 486 -13.66 3.80 -1.34
N GLU A 487 -14.92 3.98 -1.72
CA GLU A 487 -15.77 2.91 -2.24
C GLU A 487 -16.54 3.34 -3.47
N ASP A 488 -16.85 2.38 -4.33
CA ASP A 488 -17.92 2.55 -5.29
C ASP A 488 -19.25 2.85 -4.57
N LEU A 489 -19.98 3.86 -5.03
CA LEU A 489 -21.22 4.30 -4.42
C LEU A 489 -22.29 3.19 -4.35
N ALA A 490 -22.41 2.36 -5.39
CA ALA A 490 -23.39 1.28 -5.40
C ALA A 490 -23.01 0.19 -4.40
N HIS A 491 -21.72 -0.14 -4.30
CA HIS A 491 -21.16 -1.02 -3.28
C HIS A 491 -21.44 -0.50 -1.86
N ALA A 492 -21.05 0.75 -1.58
CA ALA A 492 -21.27 1.40 -0.29
C ALA A 492 -22.75 1.40 0.13
N ARG A 493 -23.66 1.74 -0.81
CA ARG A 493 -25.11 1.69 -0.57
C ARG A 493 -25.61 0.28 -0.31
N LYS A 494 -25.15 -0.71 -1.08
CA LYS A 494 -25.56 -2.11 -0.94
C LYS A 494 -25.26 -2.67 0.45
N ARG A 495 -24.11 -2.32 1.03
CA ARG A 495 -23.73 -2.74 2.39
C ARG A 495 -24.22 -1.82 3.50
N GLY A 496 -24.94 -0.74 3.18
CA GLY A 496 -25.44 0.22 4.16
C GLY A 496 -24.36 1.09 4.82
N ALA A 497 -23.25 1.34 4.12
CA ALA A 497 -22.14 2.14 4.63
C ALA A 497 -22.56 3.59 4.90
N ARG A 498 -22.02 4.19 5.97
CA ARG A 498 -22.04 5.65 6.12
C ARG A 498 -21.25 6.29 4.99
N ILE A 499 -21.82 7.33 4.38
CA ILE A 499 -21.15 8.13 3.35
C ILE A 499 -20.87 9.53 3.91
N TYR A 500 -19.59 9.88 4.00
CA TYR A 500 -19.16 11.22 4.41
C TYR A 500 -19.35 12.23 3.26
N ALA A 501 -18.72 11.95 2.13
CA ALA A 501 -18.74 12.79 0.95
C ALA A 501 -18.49 11.95 -0.31
N GLU A 502 -18.79 12.52 -1.47
CA GLU A 502 -18.32 12.01 -2.76
C GLU A 502 -16.99 12.67 -3.12
N LEU A 503 -16.01 11.87 -3.52
CA LEU A 503 -14.82 12.35 -4.22
C LEU A 503 -15.17 12.47 -5.71
N CYS A 504 -15.72 13.63 -6.08
CA CYS A 504 -16.27 13.85 -7.42
C CYS A 504 -15.20 14.32 -8.42
N GLY A 505 -14.12 14.96 -7.97
CA GLY A 505 -13.10 15.52 -8.85
C GLY A 505 -11.67 15.19 -8.46
N TYR A 506 -10.85 14.85 -9.45
CA TYR A 506 -9.39 14.75 -9.31
C TYR A 506 -8.71 15.34 -10.54
N GLY A 507 -7.92 16.39 -10.33
CA GLY A 507 -7.10 17.02 -11.34
C GLY A 507 -5.64 16.99 -10.94
N LEU A 508 -4.77 16.70 -11.90
CA LEU A 508 -3.31 16.71 -11.72
C LEU A 508 -2.62 17.38 -12.90
N SER A 509 -1.45 17.95 -12.67
CA SER A 509 -0.61 18.55 -13.70
C SER A 509 0.85 18.68 -13.30
N GLY A 510 1.71 18.78 -14.32
CA GLY A 510 3.11 19.21 -14.17
C GLY A 510 3.30 20.69 -14.51
N ASP A 511 4.27 21.33 -13.87
CA ASP A 511 4.69 22.70 -14.19
C ASP A 511 5.60 22.74 -15.41
N GLY A 512 6.57 21.81 -15.49
CA GLY A 512 7.59 21.81 -16.55
C GLY A 512 8.46 23.08 -16.56
N HIS A 513 8.72 23.67 -15.39
CA HIS A 513 9.30 25.01 -15.27
C HIS A 513 10.61 25.05 -14.48
N HIS A 514 10.58 24.76 -13.18
CA HIS A 514 11.76 24.80 -12.30
C HIS A 514 11.67 23.71 -11.23
N ILE A 515 12.81 23.30 -10.68
CA ILE A 515 12.90 22.21 -9.71
C ILE A 515 12.16 22.53 -8.39
N THR A 516 12.20 23.78 -7.94
CA THR A 516 11.62 24.20 -6.64
C THR A 516 10.61 25.34 -6.75
N ALA A 517 10.52 26.02 -7.89
CA ALA A 517 9.72 27.22 -8.04
C ALA A 517 8.58 26.96 -9.04
N PRO A 518 7.32 27.23 -8.68
CA PRO A 518 6.23 27.15 -9.64
C PRO A 518 6.33 28.31 -10.66
N PRO A 519 5.67 28.19 -11.83
CA PRO A 519 5.52 29.30 -12.77
C PRO A 519 4.91 30.52 -12.08
N PRO A 520 5.40 31.75 -12.34
CA PRO A 520 4.87 32.98 -11.71
C PRO A 520 3.37 33.24 -11.95
N ASP A 521 2.81 32.70 -13.04
CA ASP A 521 1.39 32.80 -13.37
C ASP A 521 0.54 31.72 -12.69
N GLY A 522 1.16 30.76 -12.00
CA GLY A 522 0.48 29.63 -11.35
C GLY A 522 -0.19 28.66 -12.33
N ALA A 523 0.22 28.63 -13.60
CA ALA A 523 -0.48 27.87 -14.64
C ALA A 523 -0.61 26.36 -14.34
N GLY A 524 0.34 25.76 -13.62
CA GLY A 524 0.22 24.38 -13.14
C GLY A 524 -0.91 24.18 -12.14
N ALA A 525 -0.91 24.96 -11.05
CA ALA A 525 -2.00 24.97 -10.08
C ALA A 525 -3.37 25.22 -10.75
N GLN A 526 -3.43 26.18 -11.69
CA GLN A 526 -4.66 26.45 -12.45
C GLN A 526 -5.13 25.22 -13.27
N ARG A 527 -4.22 24.51 -13.94
CA ARG A 527 -4.54 23.29 -14.70
C ARG A 527 -5.08 22.18 -13.79
N ALA A 528 -4.44 21.96 -12.63
CA ALA A 528 -4.91 20.96 -11.66
C ALA A 528 -6.33 21.29 -11.19
N MET A 529 -6.58 22.52 -10.72
CA MET A 529 -7.90 22.95 -10.25
C MET A 529 -8.97 22.86 -11.33
N ARG A 530 -8.72 23.42 -12.54
CA ARG A 530 -9.71 23.36 -13.65
C ARG A 530 -10.06 21.91 -14.01
N ARG A 531 -9.07 21.03 -14.07
CA ARG A 531 -9.30 19.59 -14.35
C ARG A 531 -10.12 18.94 -13.26
N ALA A 532 -9.83 19.22 -11.99
CA ALA A 532 -10.57 18.65 -10.87
C ALA A 532 -12.05 19.07 -10.89
N ILE A 533 -12.31 20.37 -11.10
CA ILE A 533 -13.67 20.93 -11.23
C ILE A 533 -14.39 20.36 -12.46
N GLN A 534 -13.69 20.24 -13.59
CA GLN A 534 -14.24 19.65 -14.81
C GLN A 534 -14.62 18.18 -14.63
N VAL A 535 -13.76 17.39 -13.97
CA VAL A 535 -14.04 15.98 -13.65
C VAL A 535 -15.22 15.86 -12.68
N ALA A 536 -15.30 16.75 -11.70
CA ALA A 536 -16.43 16.83 -10.77
C ALA A 536 -17.75 17.17 -11.46
N ARG A 537 -17.73 17.79 -12.63
CA ARG A 537 -18.93 18.26 -13.35
C ARG A 537 -19.83 19.14 -12.47
N LEU A 538 -19.18 19.93 -11.60
CA LEU A 538 -19.84 20.92 -10.76
C LEU A 538 -19.65 22.32 -11.34
N ASP A 539 -20.66 23.16 -11.17
CA ASP A 539 -20.48 24.60 -11.32
C ASP A 539 -19.49 25.08 -10.25
N ALA A 540 -18.48 25.86 -10.65
CA ALA A 540 -17.50 26.44 -9.75
C ALA A 540 -18.17 27.27 -8.63
N ALA A 541 -19.34 27.86 -8.88
CA ALA A 541 -20.10 28.60 -7.88
C ALA A 541 -20.66 27.73 -6.73
N ARG A 542 -20.69 26.40 -6.88
CA ARG A 542 -21.09 25.44 -5.82
C ARG A 542 -19.96 25.08 -4.88
N ILE A 543 -18.71 25.35 -5.24
CA ILE A 543 -17.56 25.14 -4.36
C ILE A 543 -17.51 26.32 -3.40
N GLY A 544 -17.82 26.06 -2.12
CA GLY A 544 -17.92 27.08 -1.09
C GLY A 544 -16.66 27.24 -0.24
N TYR A 545 -15.75 26.27 -0.31
CA TYR A 545 -14.56 26.20 0.54
C TYR A 545 -13.35 25.64 -0.21
N ILE A 546 -12.18 26.20 0.05
CA ILE A 546 -10.89 25.67 -0.40
C ILE A 546 -9.97 25.44 0.80
N ASN A 547 -9.49 24.21 0.98
CA ASN A 547 -8.31 23.95 1.80
C ASN A 547 -7.06 24.11 0.91
N ALA A 548 -6.41 25.26 1.05
CA ALA A 548 -5.29 25.66 0.22
C ALA A 548 -4.02 24.87 0.57
N HIS A 549 -3.12 24.75 -0.40
CA HIS A 549 -1.80 24.20 -0.15
C HIS A 549 -0.94 25.14 0.72
N ALA A 550 -1.15 26.45 0.66
CA ALA A 550 -0.42 27.54 1.30
C ALA A 550 0.47 27.10 2.47
N THR A 551 1.78 27.15 2.23
CA THR A 551 2.83 26.60 3.08
C THR A 551 3.48 27.67 3.94
N SER A 552 2.94 28.89 3.97
CA SER A 552 3.58 30.08 4.56
C SER A 552 4.84 30.51 3.79
N THR A 553 4.99 30.09 2.53
CA THR A 553 6.10 30.54 1.68
C THR A 553 5.69 31.81 0.94
N PRO A 554 6.53 32.86 0.89
CA PRO A 554 6.15 34.13 0.25
C PRO A 554 5.62 33.95 -1.18
N MET A 555 6.39 33.23 -2.00
CA MET A 555 6.10 32.98 -3.41
C MET A 555 4.96 31.97 -3.60
N GLY A 556 4.94 30.87 -2.84
CA GLY A 556 3.96 29.79 -3.02
C GLY A 556 2.54 30.25 -2.72
N ASP A 557 2.36 30.92 -1.58
CA ASP A 557 1.05 31.42 -1.13
C ASP A 557 0.50 32.47 -2.10
N GLU A 558 1.35 33.38 -2.61
CA GLU A 558 0.94 34.39 -3.59
C GLU A 558 0.48 33.75 -4.90
N ILE A 559 1.25 32.79 -5.42
CA ILE A 559 0.95 32.11 -6.69
C ILE A 559 -0.33 31.28 -6.57
N GLU A 560 -0.53 30.58 -5.46
CA GLU A 560 -1.77 29.84 -5.23
C GLU A 560 -2.98 30.77 -5.15
N ASN A 561 -2.89 31.88 -4.40
CA ASN A 561 -3.98 32.85 -4.31
C ASN A 561 -4.37 33.42 -5.69
N ARG A 562 -3.37 33.78 -6.49
CA ARG A 562 -3.58 34.24 -7.88
C ARG A 562 -4.25 33.15 -8.72
N ALA A 563 -3.80 31.91 -8.60
CA ALA A 563 -4.37 30.78 -9.33
C ALA A 563 -5.83 30.52 -8.95
N ILE A 564 -6.18 30.56 -7.64
CA ILE A 564 -7.56 30.42 -7.15
C ILE A 564 -8.44 31.49 -7.81
N LYS A 565 -8.05 32.77 -7.69
CA LYS A 565 -8.80 33.88 -8.29
C LYS A 565 -9.00 33.70 -9.80
N ALA A 566 -7.94 33.36 -10.51
CA ALA A 566 -7.96 33.20 -11.97
C ALA A 566 -8.85 32.02 -12.41
N VAL A 567 -8.84 30.90 -11.68
CA VAL A 567 -9.67 29.74 -12.01
C VAL A 567 -11.14 30.05 -11.78
N PHE A 568 -11.49 30.56 -10.59
CA PHE A 568 -12.90 30.77 -10.25
C PHE A 568 -13.53 31.89 -11.09
N ALA A 569 -12.83 33.02 -11.25
CA ALA A 569 -13.29 34.09 -12.14
C ALA A 569 -13.40 33.61 -13.60
N GLY A 570 -12.43 32.84 -14.08
CA GLY A 570 -12.43 32.27 -15.43
C GLY A 570 -13.52 31.22 -15.68
N LEU A 571 -14.10 30.65 -14.62
CA LEU A 571 -15.24 29.73 -14.67
C LEU A 571 -16.57 30.42 -14.35
N GLY A 572 -16.59 31.76 -14.26
CA GLY A 572 -17.80 32.55 -14.02
C GLY A 572 -18.27 32.61 -12.56
N ALA A 573 -17.45 32.17 -11.61
CA ALA A 573 -17.73 32.28 -10.18
C ALA A 573 -17.00 33.49 -9.57
N ASP A 574 -17.64 34.19 -8.62
CA ASP A 574 -16.98 35.26 -7.85
C ASP A 574 -16.04 34.64 -6.79
N PRO A 575 -14.70 34.82 -6.91
CA PRO A 575 -13.75 34.26 -5.95
C PRO A 575 -13.96 34.79 -4.53
N ARG A 576 -14.52 35.99 -4.34
CA ARG A 576 -14.70 36.60 -3.02
C ARG A 576 -15.76 35.88 -2.16
N ARG A 577 -16.57 35.02 -2.78
CA ARG A 577 -17.55 34.19 -2.06
C ARG A 577 -16.92 32.96 -1.40
N LEU A 578 -15.70 32.58 -1.80
CA LEU A 578 -14.99 31.43 -1.27
C LEU A 578 -14.51 31.68 0.15
N ALA A 579 -14.70 30.70 1.03
CA ALA A 579 -13.83 30.57 2.20
C ALA A 579 -12.57 29.83 1.75
N VAL A 580 -11.40 30.32 2.15
CA VAL A 580 -10.11 29.70 1.88
C VAL A 580 -9.41 29.57 3.22
N SER A 581 -8.90 28.41 3.58
CA SER A 581 -8.01 28.31 4.73
C SER A 581 -6.86 27.37 4.44
N SER A 582 -5.85 27.35 5.32
CA SER A 582 -4.79 26.34 5.26
C SER A 582 -4.63 25.70 6.63
N THR A 583 -5.00 24.42 6.71
CA THR A 583 -4.86 23.63 7.94
C THR A 583 -3.40 23.45 8.37
N LYS A 584 -2.44 23.74 7.48
CA LYS A 584 -1.00 23.76 7.81
C LYS A 584 -0.63 24.79 8.86
N SER A 585 -1.45 25.83 9.05
CA SER A 585 -1.29 26.78 10.15
C SER A 585 -1.36 26.09 11.53
N ALA A 586 -2.17 25.04 11.65
CA ALA A 586 -2.29 24.21 12.85
C ALA A 586 -1.33 23.01 12.82
N THR A 587 -1.26 22.28 11.70
CA THR A 587 -0.53 21.01 11.64
C THR A 587 0.95 21.14 11.28
N GLY A 588 1.38 22.31 10.78
CA GLY A 588 2.61 22.45 9.99
C GLY A 588 2.51 21.67 8.67
N HIS A 589 3.64 21.48 7.99
CA HIS A 589 3.70 20.83 6.68
C HIS A 589 4.22 19.40 6.76
N LEU A 590 3.30 18.43 6.66
CA LEU A 590 3.59 16.99 6.75
C LEU A 590 4.20 16.37 5.47
N LEU A 591 4.85 17.20 4.64
CA LEU A 591 5.43 16.82 3.34
C LEU A 591 4.51 15.88 2.54
N GLY A 592 4.90 14.62 2.33
CA GLY A 592 4.11 13.66 1.54
C GLY A 592 2.75 13.30 2.12
N ALA A 593 2.56 13.41 3.43
CA ALA A 593 1.28 13.14 4.09
C ALA A 593 0.31 14.34 4.09
N ALA A 594 0.78 15.54 3.74
CA ALA A 594 -0.01 16.77 3.84
C ALA A 594 -1.33 16.69 3.06
N GLY A 595 -1.29 16.33 1.78
CA GLY A 595 -2.49 16.24 0.94
C GLY A 595 -3.53 15.22 1.44
N ALA A 596 -3.10 14.17 2.16
CA ALA A 596 -4.04 13.19 2.73
C ALA A 596 -4.72 13.74 3.99
N VAL A 597 -3.97 14.40 4.88
CA VAL A 597 -4.54 15.05 6.08
C VAL A 597 -5.48 16.18 5.69
N GLU A 598 -5.11 16.97 4.69
CA GLU A 598 -5.93 18.05 4.14
C GLU A 598 -7.22 17.53 3.52
N ALA A 599 -7.16 16.38 2.84
CA ALA A 599 -8.35 15.72 2.31
C ALA A 599 -9.30 15.29 3.43
N VAL A 600 -8.81 14.67 4.52
CA VAL A 600 -9.64 14.30 5.69
C VAL A 600 -10.34 15.53 6.26
N PHE A 601 -9.61 16.62 6.51
CA PHE A 601 -10.22 17.85 7.04
C PHE A 601 -11.18 18.52 6.05
N THR A 602 -10.93 18.40 4.75
CA THR A 602 -11.84 18.93 3.71
C THR A 602 -13.13 18.12 3.64
N VAL A 603 -13.07 16.80 3.74
CA VAL A 603 -14.26 15.93 3.86
C VAL A 603 -15.06 16.31 5.10
N LEU A 604 -14.41 16.51 6.25
CA LEU A 604 -15.08 16.94 7.48
C LEU A 604 -15.69 18.34 7.36
N ALA A 605 -15.05 19.27 6.64
CA ALA A 605 -15.61 20.59 6.39
C ALA A 605 -16.93 20.51 5.61
N VAL A 606 -16.99 19.67 4.56
CA VAL A 606 -18.22 19.38 3.80
C VAL A 606 -19.28 18.74 4.69
N CYS A 607 -18.91 17.73 5.48
CA CYS A 607 -19.84 16.99 6.33
C CYS A 607 -20.47 17.87 7.43
N ASN A 608 -19.65 18.73 8.05
CA ASN A 608 -20.04 19.50 9.22
C ASN A 608 -20.49 20.93 8.88
N ASN A 609 -20.37 21.38 7.62
CA ASN A 609 -20.64 22.77 7.21
C ASN A 609 -19.79 23.79 8.02
N VAL A 610 -18.50 23.48 8.20
CA VAL A 610 -17.55 24.33 8.93
C VAL A 610 -16.24 24.43 8.17
N ALA A 611 -15.79 25.65 7.88
CA ALA A 611 -14.45 25.92 7.36
C ALA A 611 -13.46 26.05 8.55
N PRO A 612 -12.41 25.22 8.64
CA PRO A 612 -11.39 25.33 9.67
C PRO A 612 -10.64 26.67 9.62
N PRO A 613 -10.14 27.17 10.77
CA PRO A 613 -9.41 28.42 10.82
C PRO A 613 -8.03 28.33 10.18
N THR A 614 -7.58 29.43 9.60
CA THR A 614 -6.17 29.71 9.38
C THR A 614 -5.61 30.37 10.64
N LEU A 615 -4.76 29.67 11.38
CA LEU A 615 -4.06 30.25 12.53
C LEU A 615 -2.99 31.24 12.09
N ASN A 616 -2.61 32.12 13.00
CA ASN A 616 -1.47 33.04 12.85
C ASN A 616 -1.58 34.01 11.66
N LEU A 617 -2.80 34.26 11.17
CA LEU A 617 -3.10 35.25 10.14
C LEU A 617 -3.48 36.58 10.80
N ASP A 618 -2.47 37.25 11.37
CA ASP A 618 -2.63 38.50 12.12
C ASP A 618 -2.87 39.68 11.15
N ALA A 619 -2.21 39.67 9.99
CA ALA A 619 -2.38 40.66 8.94
C ALA A 619 -2.18 40.03 7.55
N ALA A 620 -3.24 39.96 6.76
CA ALA A 620 -3.16 39.52 5.37
C ALA A 620 -2.24 40.44 4.55
N ASP A 621 -1.40 39.85 3.71
CA ASP A 621 -0.51 40.57 2.79
C ASP A 621 -1.29 41.19 1.61
N ALA A 622 -1.87 42.37 1.84
CA ALA A 622 -2.60 43.11 0.81
C ALA A 622 -1.73 43.45 -0.41
N ALA A 623 -0.41 43.65 -0.22
CA ALA A 623 0.51 43.93 -1.32
C ALA A 623 0.70 42.73 -2.25
N ALA A 624 0.62 41.50 -1.71
CA ALA A 624 0.56 40.25 -2.48
C ALA A 624 -0.85 39.92 -3.01
N GLY A 625 -1.81 40.85 -2.85
CA GLY A 625 -3.18 40.70 -3.33
C GLY A 625 -3.98 39.67 -2.54
N PHE A 626 -3.73 39.49 -1.24
CA PHE A 626 -4.60 38.67 -0.40
C PHE A 626 -5.85 39.46 0.03
N ASP A 627 -6.98 39.18 -0.61
CA ASP A 627 -8.27 39.88 -0.41
C ASP A 627 -9.49 38.92 -0.36
N LEU A 628 -9.26 37.61 -0.25
CA LEU A 628 -10.31 36.61 -0.08
C LEU A 628 -10.67 36.44 1.41
N ASN A 629 -11.73 35.68 1.69
CA ASN A 629 -12.01 35.26 3.06
C ASN A 629 -11.07 34.10 3.45
N TYR A 630 -9.97 34.41 4.14
CA TYR A 630 -8.95 33.45 4.56
C TYR A 630 -9.25 32.73 5.89
N VAL A 631 -10.46 32.87 6.42
CA VAL A 631 -10.93 32.27 7.68
C VAL A 631 -9.94 32.49 8.84
N PRO A 632 -9.57 33.74 9.19
CA PRO A 632 -8.53 34.00 10.17
C PRO A 632 -8.96 33.63 11.60
N HIS A 633 -8.11 32.89 12.31
CA HIS A 633 -8.17 32.52 13.74
C HIS A 633 -9.35 31.67 14.22
N VAL A 634 -10.57 31.90 13.72
CA VAL A 634 -11.80 31.28 14.21
C VAL A 634 -12.46 30.48 13.08
N ALA A 635 -12.86 29.25 13.39
CA ALA A 635 -13.61 28.42 12.46
C ALA A 635 -14.90 29.12 12.03
N GLN A 636 -15.27 28.98 10.76
CA GLN A 636 -16.46 29.61 10.21
C GLN A 636 -17.52 28.57 9.84
N GLU A 637 -18.67 28.62 10.52
CA GLU A 637 -19.87 27.89 10.08
C GLU A 637 -20.36 28.47 8.75
N ARG A 638 -20.57 27.61 7.75
CA ARG A 638 -21.20 27.96 6.48
C ARG A 638 -21.68 26.72 5.75
N THR A 639 -22.70 26.87 4.92
CA THR A 639 -23.07 25.80 3.99
C THR A 639 -21.93 25.51 3.01
N ILE A 640 -21.42 24.27 3.05
CA ILE A 640 -20.36 23.78 2.15
C ILE A 640 -20.94 22.60 1.39
N ASP A 641 -21.48 22.86 0.20
CA ASP A 641 -21.99 21.81 -0.69
C ASP A 641 -20.83 21.04 -1.35
N ALA A 642 -19.84 21.78 -1.83
CA ALA A 642 -18.60 21.23 -2.34
C ALA A 642 -17.39 22.02 -1.81
N ALA A 643 -16.28 21.32 -1.67
CA ALA A 643 -15.00 21.87 -1.28
C ALA A 643 -13.88 21.33 -2.16
N LEU A 644 -12.83 22.13 -2.33
CA LEU A 644 -11.65 21.77 -3.08
C LEU A 644 -10.43 21.77 -2.14
N THR A 645 -9.55 20.79 -2.26
CA THR A 645 -8.26 20.80 -1.55
C THR A 645 -7.11 20.79 -2.55
N ASN A 646 -6.14 21.67 -2.33
CA ASN A 646 -4.97 21.82 -3.19
C ASN A 646 -3.73 21.21 -2.56
N SER A 647 -2.91 20.56 -3.39
CA SER A 647 -1.60 20.07 -2.99
C SER A 647 -0.59 20.28 -4.11
N PHE A 648 0.44 21.06 -3.84
CA PHE A 648 1.48 21.43 -4.81
C PHE A 648 2.85 21.05 -4.27
N GLY A 649 3.63 20.34 -5.09
CA GLY A 649 4.85 19.68 -4.64
C GLY A 649 6.07 20.14 -5.42
N PHE A 650 7.21 20.05 -4.74
CA PHE A 650 8.54 20.20 -5.36
C PHE A 650 8.66 19.32 -6.62
N GLY A 651 9.39 19.82 -7.62
CA GLY A 651 9.43 19.22 -8.95
C GLY A 651 8.24 19.62 -9.84
N GLY A 652 7.36 20.50 -9.36
CA GLY A 652 6.25 21.06 -10.13
C GLY A 652 5.09 20.09 -10.32
N THR A 653 4.85 19.23 -9.33
CA THR A 653 3.74 18.26 -9.34
C THR A 653 2.56 18.85 -8.59
N ASN A 654 1.41 18.95 -9.25
CA ASN A 654 0.22 19.58 -8.69
C ASN A 654 -0.97 18.62 -8.71
N ALA A 655 -1.76 18.62 -7.64
CA ALA A 655 -3.05 17.96 -7.58
C ALA A 655 -4.09 18.83 -6.88
N SER A 656 -5.34 18.69 -7.33
CA SER A 656 -6.52 19.22 -6.66
C SER A 656 -7.58 18.13 -6.59
N LEU A 657 -8.21 17.98 -5.42
CA LEU A 657 -9.32 17.06 -5.19
C LEU A 657 -10.59 17.86 -4.89
N VAL A 658 -11.73 17.41 -5.40
CA VAL A 658 -13.05 18.02 -5.11
C VAL A 658 -13.90 17.01 -4.37
N PHE A 659 -14.37 17.41 -3.19
CA PHE A 659 -15.31 16.66 -2.38
C PHE A 659 -16.65 17.38 -2.36
N ALA A 660 -17.75 16.63 -2.44
CA ALA A 660 -19.09 17.18 -2.43
C ALA A 660 -20.02 16.34 -1.55
N LYS A 661 -21.11 16.93 -1.05
CA LYS A 661 -22.19 16.12 -0.45
C LYS A 661 -22.70 15.13 -1.50
N HIS A 662 -22.87 13.88 -1.09
CA HIS A 662 -23.09 12.75 -2.00
C HIS A 662 -24.47 12.75 -2.67
N ASP A 663 -25.38 13.62 -2.22
CA ASP A 663 -26.74 13.83 -2.72
C ASP A 663 -26.84 15.01 -3.72
N LEU A 664 -25.73 15.69 -4.03
CA LEU A 664 -25.70 16.80 -4.98
C LEU A 664 -25.74 16.39 -6.46
N HIS A 665 -25.38 15.14 -6.76
CA HIS A 665 -25.43 14.52 -8.09
C HIS A 665 -26.43 13.36 -8.10
#